data_AF-A0A2V8YIG2-F1
#
_entry.id   AF-A0A2V8YIG2-F1
#
_cell.length_a   1.000
_cell.length_b   1.000
_cell.length_c   1.000
_cell.angle_alpha   90.00
_cell.angle_beta   90.00
_cell.angle_gamma   90.00
#
_symmetry.space_group_name_H-M   'P 1'
#
loop_
_entity.id
_entity.type
_entity.pdbx_description
1 polymer ?
#
loop_
_entity_poly.entity_id
_entity_poly.type
_entity_poly.pdbx_seq_one_letter_code
_entity_poly.pdbx_strand_id
1 'polypeptide(L)'
;MGRGFKLEDTRNIGIMAHIDAGKTTSTERILYYTGVTYKIGSVDEGTATMDWMEQERERGITITSAATTAAWDRFGRKYRVNIIDTPGHVDFTVEVERSLRVLDGAVAIFDSVAGVHPQSETVWRQADKYRVPRLAFVNKMDKMGADFDHVIRTMRQRLGAHTVPLQFPLGREDNFIGCIDFLEQKVIVWLEETLGAKFEIFEVEKLWDPAFVNSRPEVAAALKGSAIDKKFYEDHRSKVVEYIAEHDDEVLDKYLNEGTLSVEEMRKSIRKSTLAMKIVPVLAGSAFKNKGIQPLLDAVVDYLPSPVDVPPVEGINPENDEPILRRASDEQPFSALAFKIMSDPFVGHLTYIRVYSGVLKSGSYIYNSTKRTRERIGRLLQMHANKREEIDVVYAGDICACVGLKSVTTGDTLCDENKQIILEAIDFPTPVISVAVEPKTKADQDKMGQALSRLSQEDPTFRVHTDTETGQTLISGMGELHLEIIVDRMKREFNVEANVGRPQVAYRETIRRKAEAEGKYIKQTGGRGQYGHCKLEVHPLPSADHEDMHEMGTDELDALAKSVAGPGGKWKFDKEHRFLFVDKVFGGAIPKEYIAPIEAGIREAMDSGTLAGFMMVDVAAVLVDGSYHDVDSSEMAFKIAGSMGFKEACARAKPVLLEPIMKVEVVVPEEYLAAVFGDLNSRRAQIQGSETRAGSNVIRVQVPLAEMFGYATDLRSRTQGRGNFTMHFSHYAELPANLAEEIVKKARGGK
;
A
#
# COMPACT_ATOMS: atom_id res chain seq x y z
N MET A 1 -18.09 -20.39 -31.56
CA MET A 1 -18.61 -19.01 -31.50
C MET A 1 -17.45 -18.08 -31.72
N GLY A 2 -17.61 -17.07 -32.58
CA GLY A 2 -16.55 -16.09 -32.87
C GLY A 2 -16.50 -14.98 -31.81
N ARG A 3 -15.40 -14.24 -31.80
CA ARG A 3 -15.19 -13.08 -30.93
C ARG A 3 -16.22 -11.97 -31.22
N GLY A 4 -16.83 -11.40 -30.18
CA GLY A 4 -17.84 -10.33 -30.35
C GLY A 4 -17.25 -8.97 -30.78
N PHE A 5 -15.99 -8.71 -30.46
CA PHE A 5 -15.25 -7.49 -30.81
C PHE A 5 -13.83 -7.89 -31.23
N LYS A 6 -13.22 -7.25 -32.23
CA LYS A 6 -11.83 -7.55 -32.58
C LYS A 6 -10.88 -7.10 -31.48
N LEU A 7 -9.69 -7.68 -31.44
CA LEU A 7 -8.62 -7.31 -30.50
C LEU A 7 -8.26 -5.82 -30.67
N GLU A 8 -8.14 -5.36 -31.91
CA GLU A 8 -7.91 -3.95 -32.30
C GLU A 8 -9.00 -2.98 -31.81
N ASP A 9 -10.22 -3.48 -31.60
CA ASP A 9 -11.40 -2.71 -31.18
C ASP A 9 -11.60 -2.70 -29.66
N THR A 10 -10.69 -3.31 -28.92
CA THR A 10 -10.74 -3.39 -27.47
C THR A 10 -9.86 -2.29 -26.86
N ARG A 11 -10.33 -1.65 -25.79
CA ARG A 11 -9.57 -0.71 -24.96
C ARG A 11 -9.65 -1.17 -23.52
N ASN A 12 -8.52 -1.46 -22.88
CA ASN A 12 -8.47 -1.75 -21.44
C ASN A 12 -7.89 -0.54 -20.74
N ILE A 13 -8.74 0.25 -20.09
CA ILE A 13 -8.38 1.54 -19.52
C ILE A 13 -8.60 1.61 -18.01
N GLY A 14 -7.70 2.31 -17.33
CA GLY A 14 -7.91 2.74 -15.95
C GLY A 14 -8.31 4.19 -15.85
N ILE A 15 -9.15 4.52 -14.86
CA ILE A 15 -9.41 5.91 -14.49
C ILE A 15 -8.60 6.22 -13.24
N MET A 16 -7.66 7.16 -13.34
CA MET A 16 -6.67 7.45 -12.29
C MET A 16 -6.64 8.93 -11.93
N ALA A 17 -6.54 9.25 -10.63
CA ALA A 17 -6.57 10.62 -10.12
C ALA A 17 -6.34 10.66 -8.60
N HIS A 18 -6.05 11.84 -8.06
CA HIS A 18 -6.12 12.10 -6.62
C HIS A 18 -7.56 12.05 -6.07
N ILE A 19 -7.69 12.09 -4.75
CA ILE A 19 -8.99 12.11 -4.05
C ILE A 19 -9.82 13.31 -4.52
N ASP A 20 -11.14 13.12 -4.60
CA ASP A 20 -12.12 14.12 -5.02
C ASP A 20 -12.00 14.66 -6.44
N ALA A 21 -11.01 14.29 -7.27
CA ALA A 21 -10.91 14.79 -8.65
C ALA A 21 -12.12 14.41 -9.56
N GLY A 22 -13.02 13.56 -9.08
CA GLY A 22 -14.24 13.13 -9.77
C GLY A 22 -14.06 11.90 -10.65
N LYS A 23 -13.23 10.93 -10.22
CA LYS A 23 -13.02 9.64 -10.89
C LYS A 23 -14.33 8.87 -11.05
N THR A 24 -14.91 8.47 -9.94
CA THR A 24 -16.14 7.67 -9.90
C THR A 24 -17.28 8.40 -10.58
N THR A 25 -17.41 9.72 -10.38
CA THR A 25 -18.40 10.53 -11.12
C THR A 25 -18.21 10.43 -12.62
N SER A 26 -16.98 10.50 -13.13
CA SER A 26 -16.69 10.37 -14.56
C SER A 26 -16.99 8.95 -15.05
N THR A 27 -16.64 7.93 -14.28
CA THR A 27 -16.98 6.52 -14.57
C THR A 27 -18.49 6.31 -14.68
N GLU A 28 -19.28 6.84 -13.73
CA GLU A 28 -20.74 6.76 -13.76
C GLU A 28 -21.34 7.44 -15.01
N ARG A 29 -20.76 8.58 -15.44
CA ARG A 29 -21.20 9.23 -16.69
C ARG A 29 -20.85 8.40 -17.93
N ILE A 30 -19.69 7.77 -17.96
CA ILE A 30 -19.32 6.86 -19.03
C ILE A 30 -20.34 5.70 -19.11
N LEU A 31 -20.71 5.10 -17.98
CA LEU A 31 -21.70 4.03 -17.93
C LEU A 31 -23.08 4.46 -18.42
N TYR A 32 -23.51 5.68 -18.08
CA TYR A 32 -24.76 6.25 -18.55
C TYR A 32 -24.76 6.47 -20.07
N TYR A 33 -23.73 7.13 -20.59
CA TYR A 33 -23.66 7.48 -22.01
C TYR A 33 -23.41 6.31 -22.95
N THR A 34 -22.79 5.24 -22.44
CA THR A 34 -22.63 3.98 -23.18
C THR A 34 -23.87 3.07 -23.10
N GLY A 35 -24.89 3.49 -22.33
CA GLY A 35 -26.16 2.76 -22.19
C GLY A 35 -26.08 1.54 -21.27
N VAL A 36 -24.99 1.39 -20.50
CA VAL A 36 -24.84 0.30 -19.51
C VAL A 36 -25.77 0.56 -18.31
N THR A 37 -25.88 1.82 -17.89
CA THR A 37 -26.83 2.25 -16.85
C THR A 37 -27.85 3.23 -17.43
N TYR A 38 -29.12 3.07 -17.04
CA TYR A 38 -30.20 3.97 -17.47
C TYR A 38 -30.44 5.12 -16.49
N LYS A 39 -29.71 5.13 -15.37
CA LYS A 39 -29.77 6.17 -14.34
C LYS A 39 -28.35 6.67 -14.06
N ILE A 40 -28.25 7.97 -13.82
CA ILE A 40 -27.01 8.62 -13.47
C ILE A 40 -26.77 8.41 -11.96
N GLY A 41 -25.71 7.70 -11.60
CA GLY A 41 -25.29 7.53 -10.20
C GLY A 41 -24.58 8.78 -9.65
N SER A 42 -24.67 8.99 -8.33
CA SER A 42 -24.01 10.08 -7.61
C SER A 42 -23.23 9.53 -6.40
N VAL A 43 -21.99 9.99 -6.24
CA VAL A 43 -21.15 9.66 -5.07
C VAL A 43 -21.69 10.35 -3.82
N ASP A 44 -22.03 11.64 -3.93
CA ASP A 44 -22.53 12.45 -2.81
C ASP A 44 -23.86 11.92 -2.24
N GLU A 45 -24.67 11.29 -3.09
CA GLU A 45 -25.96 10.70 -2.69
C GLU A 45 -25.84 9.19 -2.35
N GLY A 46 -24.64 8.61 -2.42
CA GLY A 46 -24.40 7.18 -2.17
C GLY A 46 -25.07 6.24 -3.19
N THR A 47 -25.42 6.74 -4.38
CA THR A 47 -26.11 5.99 -5.45
C THR A 47 -25.17 5.53 -6.56
N ALA A 48 -23.86 5.80 -6.44
CA ALA A 48 -22.85 5.34 -7.39
C ALA A 48 -22.84 3.81 -7.51
N THR A 49 -22.77 3.32 -8.74
CA THR A 49 -22.77 1.89 -9.08
C THR A 49 -21.40 1.27 -8.85
N MET A 50 -20.33 2.03 -9.09
CA MET A 50 -18.95 1.57 -8.97
C MET A 50 -18.48 1.48 -7.51
N ASP A 51 -18.96 2.36 -6.63
CA ASP A 51 -18.76 2.29 -5.18
C ASP A 51 -19.82 1.35 -4.58
N TRP A 52 -19.57 0.05 -4.65
CA TRP A 52 -20.53 -0.98 -4.26
C TRP A 52 -20.45 -1.33 -2.78
N MET A 53 -19.31 -1.09 -2.13
CA MET A 53 -19.15 -1.32 -0.69
C MET A 53 -19.88 -0.23 0.11
N GLU A 54 -20.44 -0.61 1.26
CA GLU A 54 -21.09 0.33 2.16
C GLU A 54 -20.11 1.40 2.66
N GLN A 55 -18.87 1.00 2.96
CA GLN A 55 -17.80 1.87 3.42
C GLN A 55 -17.39 2.92 2.38
N GLU A 56 -17.43 2.56 1.08
CA GLU A 56 -17.15 3.50 -0.01
C GLU A 56 -18.23 4.57 -0.09
N ARG A 57 -19.51 4.18 0.04
CA ARG A 57 -20.65 5.10 0.02
C ARG A 57 -20.73 6.01 1.25
N GLU A 58 -20.44 5.47 2.44
CA GLU A 58 -20.43 6.25 3.69
C GLU A 58 -19.34 7.34 3.67
N ARG A 59 -18.20 7.07 3.04
CA ARG A 59 -17.02 7.96 3.04
C ARG A 59 -16.86 8.78 1.76
N GLY A 60 -17.56 8.44 0.69
CA GLY A 60 -17.43 9.09 -0.62
C GLY A 60 -16.08 8.84 -1.30
N ILE A 61 -15.41 7.72 -1.00
CA ILE A 61 -14.11 7.36 -1.59
C ILE A 61 -14.14 5.95 -2.17
N THR A 62 -13.44 5.75 -3.29
CA THR A 62 -13.21 4.41 -3.85
C THR A 62 -12.07 3.70 -3.11
N ILE A 63 -12.36 2.54 -2.54
CA ILE A 63 -11.45 1.71 -1.74
C ILE A 63 -10.92 0.56 -2.60
N THR A 64 -11.81 -0.11 -3.35
CA THR A 64 -11.45 -1.26 -4.17
C THR A 64 -11.68 -0.99 -5.65
N SER A 65 -10.81 -1.52 -6.51
CA SER A 65 -10.95 -1.34 -7.95
C SER A 65 -12.20 -2.05 -8.51
N ALA A 66 -13.08 -1.33 -9.20
CA ALA A 66 -14.26 -1.93 -9.84
C ALA A 66 -14.02 -2.06 -11.35
N ALA A 67 -14.29 -3.25 -11.90
CA ALA A 67 -14.17 -3.52 -13.33
C ALA A 67 -15.55 -3.56 -14.00
N THR A 68 -15.66 -2.90 -15.14
CA THR A 68 -16.89 -2.87 -15.95
C THR A 68 -16.56 -2.83 -17.43
N THR A 69 -17.48 -3.30 -18.26
CA THR A 69 -17.34 -3.29 -19.73
C THR A 69 -18.45 -2.44 -20.34
N ALA A 70 -18.08 -1.56 -21.26
CA ALA A 70 -18.97 -0.69 -22.02
C ALA A 70 -18.69 -0.79 -23.52
N ALA A 71 -19.64 -0.33 -24.35
CA ALA A 71 -19.46 -0.22 -25.79
C ALA A 71 -19.62 1.23 -26.24
N TRP A 72 -18.77 1.66 -27.17
CA TRP A 72 -18.79 3.02 -27.73
C TRP A 72 -18.75 2.97 -29.26
N ASP A 73 -19.58 3.78 -29.93
CA ASP A 73 -19.55 3.90 -31.39
C ASP A 73 -18.77 5.13 -31.79
N ARG A 74 -17.81 4.95 -32.70
CA ARG A 74 -17.04 6.05 -33.30
C ARG A 74 -16.93 5.80 -34.80
N PHE A 75 -17.47 6.72 -35.60
CA PHE A 75 -17.52 6.65 -37.07
C PHE A 75 -18.14 5.34 -37.63
N GLY A 76 -19.18 4.81 -36.97
CA GLY A 76 -19.83 3.58 -37.40
C GLY A 76 -19.03 2.31 -37.09
N ARG A 77 -17.93 2.43 -36.34
CA ARG A 77 -17.15 1.32 -35.79
C ARG A 77 -17.41 1.24 -34.29
N LYS A 78 -17.78 0.05 -33.82
CA LYS A 78 -18.11 -0.21 -32.41
C LYS A 78 -16.89 -0.74 -31.66
N TYR A 79 -16.55 -0.09 -30.57
CA TYR A 79 -15.42 -0.42 -29.70
C TYR A 79 -15.92 -1.00 -28.38
N ARG A 80 -15.11 -1.90 -27.79
CA ARG A 80 -15.28 -2.40 -26.43
C ARG A 80 -14.32 -1.63 -25.52
N VAL A 81 -14.85 -1.04 -24.45
CA VAL A 81 -14.06 -0.34 -23.43
C VAL A 81 -14.22 -1.07 -22.10
N ASN A 82 -13.17 -1.74 -21.66
CA ASN A 82 -13.08 -2.31 -20.33
C ASN A 82 -12.46 -1.25 -19.41
N ILE A 83 -13.18 -0.89 -18.36
CA ILE A 83 -12.83 0.19 -17.45
C ILE A 83 -12.54 -0.41 -16.09
N ILE A 84 -11.39 -0.05 -15.52
CA ILE A 84 -11.07 -0.27 -14.11
C ILE A 84 -11.07 1.10 -13.43
N ASP A 85 -11.99 1.30 -12.49
CA ASP A 85 -11.96 2.48 -11.63
C ASP A 85 -10.96 2.27 -10.50
N THR A 86 -9.96 3.15 -10.38
CA THR A 86 -8.85 2.96 -9.44
C THR A 86 -9.01 3.85 -8.20
N PRO A 87 -8.61 3.38 -7.00
CA PRO A 87 -8.62 4.22 -5.80
C PRO A 87 -7.76 5.47 -5.96
N GLY A 88 -8.22 6.59 -5.38
CA GLY A 88 -7.45 7.84 -5.34
C GLY A 88 -6.60 8.03 -4.09
N HIS A 89 -6.86 7.23 -3.07
CA HIS A 89 -6.26 7.40 -1.75
C HIS A 89 -4.94 6.63 -1.65
N VAL A 90 -3.93 7.23 -1.02
CA VAL A 90 -2.58 6.66 -0.89
C VAL A 90 -2.56 5.33 -0.15
N ASP A 91 -3.44 5.14 0.83
CA ASP A 91 -3.58 3.88 1.59
C ASP A 91 -3.96 2.67 0.72
N PHE A 92 -4.53 2.90 -0.46
CA PHE A 92 -4.89 1.86 -1.43
C PHE A 92 -3.99 1.91 -2.68
N THR A 93 -2.75 2.39 -2.55
CA THR A 93 -1.78 2.43 -3.66
C THR A 93 -1.56 1.07 -4.32
N VAL A 94 -1.72 -0.01 -3.56
CA VAL A 94 -1.58 -1.38 -4.04
C VAL A 94 -2.67 -1.75 -5.05
N GLU A 95 -3.91 -1.30 -4.83
CA GLU A 95 -5.01 -1.46 -5.79
C GLU A 95 -4.70 -0.68 -7.08
N VAL A 96 -4.07 0.49 -6.96
CA VAL A 96 -3.62 1.27 -8.12
C VAL A 96 -2.50 0.53 -8.87
N GLU A 97 -1.50 -0.03 -8.19
CA GLU A 97 -0.43 -0.80 -8.85
C GLU A 97 -0.94 -2.05 -9.57
N ARG A 98 -1.80 -2.82 -8.90
CA ARG A 98 -2.44 -4.00 -9.49
C ARG A 98 -3.24 -3.64 -10.74
N SER A 99 -3.99 -2.53 -10.68
CA SER A 99 -4.78 -2.05 -11.80
C SER A 99 -3.88 -1.60 -12.95
N LEU A 100 -2.92 -0.71 -12.71
CA LEU A 100 -2.04 -0.17 -13.75
C LEU A 100 -1.22 -1.26 -14.46
N ARG A 101 -0.86 -2.35 -13.78
CA ARG A 101 -0.13 -3.48 -14.38
C ARG A 101 -0.93 -4.24 -15.45
N VAL A 102 -2.25 -4.30 -15.31
CA VAL A 102 -3.13 -5.08 -16.21
C VAL A 102 -3.80 -4.25 -17.29
N LEU A 103 -3.70 -2.93 -17.18
CA LEU A 103 -4.29 -1.98 -18.11
C LEU A 103 -3.39 -1.73 -19.31
N ASP A 104 -4.01 -1.51 -20.47
CA ASP A 104 -3.27 -1.14 -21.67
C ASP A 104 -3.07 0.38 -21.71
N GLY A 105 -4.04 1.17 -21.22
CA GLY A 105 -3.96 2.63 -21.16
C GLY A 105 -4.66 3.23 -19.94
N ALA A 106 -4.57 4.55 -19.76
CA ALA A 106 -5.20 5.24 -18.63
C ALA A 106 -5.78 6.62 -18.99
N VAL A 107 -6.78 7.05 -18.22
CA VAL A 107 -7.31 8.40 -18.20
C VAL A 107 -6.95 9.04 -16.87
N ALA A 108 -6.05 10.02 -16.90
CA ALA A 108 -5.62 10.82 -15.76
C ALA A 108 -6.59 11.99 -15.55
N ILE A 109 -7.35 11.98 -14.46
CA ILE A 109 -8.29 13.06 -14.14
C ILE A 109 -7.62 14.08 -13.21
N PHE A 110 -7.77 15.36 -13.53
CA PHE A 110 -7.26 16.47 -12.72
C PHE A 110 -8.41 17.40 -12.33
N ASP A 111 -8.39 17.92 -11.10
CA ASP A 111 -9.30 18.96 -10.65
C ASP A 111 -8.85 20.30 -11.24
N SER A 112 -9.75 21.01 -11.93
CA SER A 112 -9.49 22.29 -12.60
C SER A 112 -9.02 23.41 -11.68
N VAL A 113 -9.30 23.33 -10.38
CA VAL A 113 -8.92 24.35 -9.40
C VAL A 113 -7.55 24.03 -8.82
N ALA A 114 -7.33 22.76 -8.48
CA ALA A 114 -6.15 22.35 -7.74
C ALA A 114 -4.95 21.97 -8.63
N GLY A 115 -5.20 21.53 -9.87
CA GLY A 115 -4.17 21.04 -10.78
C GLY A 115 -3.51 19.76 -10.29
N VAL A 116 -2.18 19.70 -10.39
CA VAL A 116 -1.39 18.53 -9.96
C VAL A 116 -1.16 18.54 -8.45
N HIS A 117 -1.79 17.59 -7.75
CA HIS A 117 -1.54 17.31 -6.33
C HIS A 117 -0.39 16.29 -6.13
N PRO A 118 0.21 16.22 -4.92
CA PRO A 118 1.23 15.21 -4.59
C PRO A 118 0.78 13.77 -4.86
N GLN A 119 -0.51 13.47 -4.62
CA GLN A 119 -1.08 12.16 -4.91
C GLN A 119 -1.14 11.88 -6.43
N SER A 120 -1.44 12.89 -7.25
CA SER A 120 -1.38 12.76 -8.71
C SER A 120 0.04 12.39 -9.17
N GLU A 121 1.09 12.95 -8.56
CA GLU A 121 2.48 12.62 -8.89
C GLU A 121 2.84 11.16 -8.55
N THR A 122 2.31 10.64 -7.44
CA THR A 122 2.53 9.23 -7.05
C THR A 122 1.90 8.28 -8.06
N VAL A 123 0.63 8.51 -8.41
CA VAL A 123 -0.09 7.68 -9.39
C VAL A 123 0.52 7.82 -10.79
N TRP A 124 0.99 9.02 -11.15
CA TRP A 124 1.70 9.26 -12.41
C TRP A 124 3.01 8.47 -12.50
N ARG A 125 3.81 8.47 -11.43
CA ARG A 125 5.04 7.67 -11.35
C ARG A 125 4.77 6.17 -11.43
N GLN A 126 3.68 5.69 -10.85
CA GLN A 126 3.25 4.29 -11.00
C GLN A 126 2.88 3.97 -12.45
N ALA A 127 2.18 4.86 -13.14
CA ALA A 127 1.88 4.68 -14.56
C ALA A 127 3.15 4.72 -15.43
N ASP A 128 4.15 5.53 -15.08
CA ASP A 128 5.45 5.55 -15.76
C ASP A 128 6.21 4.24 -15.56
N LYS A 129 6.22 3.68 -14.34
CA LYS A 129 6.83 2.38 -14.00
C LYS A 129 6.32 1.27 -14.92
N TYR A 130 5.01 1.21 -15.15
CA TYR A 130 4.37 0.20 -16.00
C TYR A 130 4.23 0.62 -17.46
N ARG A 131 4.82 1.76 -17.86
CA ARG A 131 4.79 2.30 -19.23
C ARG A 131 3.38 2.40 -19.81
N VAL A 132 2.42 2.85 -19.02
CA VAL A 132 1.01 2.95 -19.43
C VAL A 132 0.77 4.26 -20.22
N PRO A 133 0.42 4.19 -21.52
CA PRO A 133 -0.02 5.34 -22.30
C PRO A 133 -1.26 5.98 -21.71
N ARG A 134 -1.36 7.31 -21.76
CA ARG A 134 -2.40 8.02 -21.02
C ARG A 134 -2.90 9.29 -21.68
N LEU A 135 -4.17 9.58 -21.40
CA LEU A 135 -4.84 10.85 -21.69
C LEU A 135 -5.01 11.62 -20.38
N ALA A 136 -5.16 12.95 -20.47
CA ALA A 136 -5.55 13.77 -19.34
C ALA A 136 -6.93 14.39 -19.54
N PHE A 137 -7.74 14.39 -18.49
CA PHE A 137 -9.05 15.04 -18.47
C PHE A 137 -9.10 16.05 -17.32
N VAL A 138 -9.16 17.33 -17.67
CA VAL A 138 -9.32 18.42 -16.70
C VAL A 138 -10.81 18.54 -16.37
N ASN A 139 -11.16 18.01 -15.21
CA ASN A 139 -12.53 17.91 -14.73
C ASN A 139 -12.92 19.10 -13.85
N LYS A 140 -14.22 19.23 -13.59
CA LYS A 140 -14.82 20.27 -12.76
C LYS A 140 -14.60 21.69 -13.28
N MET A 141 -14.62 21.88 -14.60
CA MET A 141 -14.54 23.21 -15.20
C MET A 141 -15.68 24.16 -14.80
N ASP A 142 -16.73 23.63 -14.15
CA ASP A 142 -17.86 24.36 -13.58
C ASP A 142 -17.59 24.96 -12.19
N LYS A 143 -16.50 24.59 -11.51
CA LYS A 143 -16.20 25.11 -10.18
C LYS A 143 -15.67 26.55 -10.22
N MET A 144 -15.99 27.31 -9.17
CA MET A 144 -15.35 28.59 -8.90
C MET A 144 -13.84 28.41 -8.75
N GLY A 145 -13.06 29.25 -9.43
CA GLY A 145 -11.60 29.15 -9.49
C GLY A 145 -11.06 28.15 -10.51
N ALA A 146 -11.90 27.55 -11.36
CA ALA A 146 -11.44 26.65 -12.42
C ALA A 146 -10.48 27.39 -13.38
N ASP A 147 -9.30 26.80 -13.59
CA ASP A 147 -8.23 27.33 -14.45
C ASP A 147 -7.56 26.20 -15.22
N PHE A 148 -7.97 26.03 -16.48
CA PHE A 148 -7.43 25.00 -17.37
C PHE A 148 -5.94 25.18 -17.64
N ASP A 149 -5.49 26.41 -17.86
CA ASP A 149 -4.07 26.70 -18.14
C ASP A 149 -3.21 26.44 -16.91
N HIS A 150 -3.72 26.66 -15.70
CA HIS A 150 -3.03 26.27 -14.46
C HIS A 150 -2.78 24.77 -14.40
N VAL A 151 -3.76 23.94 -14.76
CA VAL A 151 -3.58 22.49 -14.81
C VAL A 151 -2.52 22.10 -15.84
N ILE A 152 -2.57 22.67 -17.05
CA ILE A 152 -1.55 22.43 -18.09
C ILE A 152 -0.14 22.82 -17.61
N ARG A 153 0.01 24.00 -16.96
CA ARG A 153 1.28 24.46 -16.40
C ARG A 153 1.80 23.52 -15.32
N THR A 154 0.95 23.13 -14.37
CA THR A 154 1.35 22.24 -13.26
C THR A 154 1.67 20.83 -13.74
N MET A 155 0.98 20.30 -14.77
CA MET A 155 1.34 19.04 -15.41
C MET A 155 2.74 19.09 -16.02
N ARG A 156 3.07 20.15 -16.77
CA ARG A 156 4.40 20.33 -17.35
C ARG A 156 5.48 20.46 -16.28
N GLN A 157 5.23 21.25 -15.23
CA GLN A 157 6.23 21.57 -14.20
C GLN A 157 6.45 20.45 -13.17
N ARG A 158 5.38 19.81 -12.69
CA ARG A 158 5.44 18.82 -11.60
C ARG A 158 5.57 17.38 -12.10
N LEU A 159 4.95 17.06 -13.24
CA LEU A 159 4.98 15.71 -13.80
C LEU A 159 6.02 15.55 -14.92
N GLY A 160 6.59 16.66 -15.41
CA GLY A 160 7.43 16.64 -16.62
C GLY A 160 6.68 16.21 -17.87
N ALA A 161 5.34 16.33 -17.88
CA ALA A 161 4.51 15.81 -18.96
C ALA A 161 4.49 16.76 -20.18
N HIS A 162 4.68 16.20 -21.38
CA HIS A 162 4.50 16.90 -22.65
C HIS A 162 3.02 16.96 -23.03
N THR A 163 2.30 17.93 -22.45
CA THR A 163 0.85 18.07 -22.62
C THR A 163 0.46 18.76 -23.92
N VAL A 164 -0.49 18.15 -24.65
CA VAL A 164 -1.08 18.71 -25.88
C VAL A 164 -2.58 18.96 -25.63
N PRO A 165 -2.99 20.21 -25.36
CA PRO A 165 -4.40 20.54 -25.13
C PRO A 165 -5.16 20.47 -26.45
N LEU A 166 -5.87 19.36 -26.67
CA LEU A 166 -6.70 19.17 -27.88
C LEU A 166 -7.97 20.02 -27.84
N GLN A 167 -8.40 20.38 -26.63
CA GLN A 167 -9.58 21.18 -26.39
C GLN A 167 -9.28 22.36 -25.48
N PHE A 168 -10.09 23.41 -25.61
CA PHE A 168 -10.12 24.54 -24.69
C PHE A 168 -11.54 24.77 -24.16
N PRO A 169 -11.73 25.00 -22.85
CA PRO A 169 -13.07 25.23 -22.29
C PRO A 169 -13.69 26.54 -22.80
N LEU A 170 -14.95 26.48 -23.21
CA LEU A 170 -15.77 27.65 -23.56
C LEU A 170 -16.60 28.06 -22.34
N GLY A 171 -16.26 29.23 -21.79
CA GLY A 171 -16.75 29.70 -20.50
C GLY A 171 -15.91 29.25 -19.31
N ARG A 172 -16.23 29.79 -18.14
CA ARG A 172 -15.59 29.47 -16.85
C ARG A 172 -16.67 29.39 -15.78
N GLU A 173 -16.45 28.52 -14.79
CA GLU A 173 -17.31 28.37 -13.63
C GLU A 173 -18.77 28.11 -14.07
N ASP A 174 -19.75 28.86 -13.54
CA ASP A 174 -21.16 28.74 -13.92
C ASP A 174 -21.44 29.00 -15.41
N ASN A 175 -20.57 29.73 -16.11
CA ASN A 175 -20.70 30.00 -17.54
C ASN A 175 -20.04 28.94 -18.43
N PHE A 176 -19.49 27.86 -17.86
CA PHE A 176 -18.92 26.77 -18.64
C PHE A 176 -20.02 25.98 -19.37
N ILE A 177 -20.09 26.14 -20.69
CA ILE A 177 -21.15 25.53 -21.53
C ILE A 177 -20.62 24.54 -22.57
N GLY A 178 -19.33 24.58 -22.87
CA GLY A 178 -18.80 23.94 -24.06
C GLY A 178 -17.29 23.79 -24.11
N CYS A 179 -16.79 23.23 -25.21
CA CYS A 179 -15.37 23.13 -25.51
C CYS A 179 -15.12 23.48 -26.98
N ILE A 180 -13.98 24.11 -27.25
CA ILE A 180 -13.45 24.34 -28.59
C ILE A 180 -12.49 23.19 -28.88
N ASP A 181 -12.74 22.45 -29.95
CA ASP A 181 -11.89 21.38 -30.46
C ASP A 181 -10.92 21.96 -31.49
N PHE A 182 -9.62 21.99 -31.15
CA PHE A 182 -8.59 22.56 -32.03
C PHE A 182 -8.27 21.67 -33.23
N LEU A 183 -8.55 20.37 -33.12
CA LEU A 183 -8.25 19.38 -34.15
C LEU A 183 -9.30 19.46 -35.27
N GLU A 184 -10.57 19.32 -34.90
CA GLU A 184 -11.71 19.36 -35.84
C GLU A 184 -12.13 20.79 -36.20
N GLN A 185 -11.60 21.80 -35.51
CA GLN A 185 -11.95 23.22 -35.67
C GLN A 185 -13.43 23.51 -35.41
N LYS A 186 -13.98 22.81 -34.42
CA LYS A 186 -15.41 22.83 -34.08
C LYS A 186 -15.61 23.22 -32.63
N VAL A 187 -16.79 23.74 -32.35
CA VAL A 187 -17.23 24.09 -31.00
C VAL A 187 -18.34 23.15 -30.63
N ILE A 188 -18.21 22.55 -29.45
CA ILE A 188 -19.19 21.64 -28.86
C ILE A 188 -19.85 22.38 -27.71
N VAL A 189 -21.17 22.59 -27.78
CA VAL A 189 -21.95 23.24 -26.72
C VAL A 189 -23.03 22.27 -26.24
N TRP A 190 -23.03 21.97 -24.95
CA TRP A 190 -24.03 21.07 -24.35
C TRP A 190 -25.29 21.84 -23.97
N LEU A 191 -26.45 21.24 -24.24
CA LEU A 191 -27.75 21.81 -23.90
C LEU A 191 -28.14 21.38 -22.47
N GLU A 192 -28.28 22.34 -21.56
CA GLU A 192 -28.40 22.10 -20.11
C GLU A 192 -29.60 21.22 -19.74
N GLU A 193 -30.71 21.30 -20.49
CA GLU A 193 -31.96 20.59 -20.21
C GLU A 193 -31.87 19.06 -20.42
N THR A 194 -30.75 18.55 -20.94
CA THR A 194 -30.65 17.16 -21.42
C THR A 194 -29.74 16.25 -20.61
N LEU A 195 -29.27 16.69 -19.43
CA LEU A 195 -28.23 15.99 -18.66
C LEU A 195 -27.01 15.66 -19.54
N GLY A 196 -26.67 16.55 -20.47
CA GLY A 196 -25.57 16.40 -21.43
C GLY A 196 -25.81 15.39 -22.57
N ALA A 197 -27.01 14.81 -22.70
CA ALA A 197 -27.33 13.85 -23.77
C ALA A 197 -27.46 14.50 -25.16
N LYS A 198 -27.75 15.81 -25.24
CA LYS A 198 -27.73 16.56 -26.50
C LYS A 198 -26.70 17.69 -26.43
N PHE A 199 -25.92 17.80 -27.49
CA PHE A 199 -24.98 18.88 -27.71
C PHE A 199 -25.09 19.32 -29.17
N GLU A 200 -24.82 20.59 -29.40
CA GLU A 200 -24.71 21.17 -30.73
C GLU A 200 -23.24 21.28 -31.11
N ILE A 201 -22.94 20.93 -32.35
CA ILE A 201 -21.62 21.14 -32.94
C ILE A 201 -21.74 22.16 -34.05
N PHE A 202 -20.88 23.17 -34.04
CA PHE A 202 -20.78 24.15 -35.12
C PHE A 202 -19.32 24.55 -35.38
N GLU A 203 -19.06 25.08 -36.58
CA GLU A 203 -17.73 25.55 -36.98
C GLU A 203 -17.25 26.72 -36.11
N VAL A 204 -15.97 26.72 -35.76
CA VAL A 204 -15.38 27.70 -34.83
C VAL A 204 -15.51 29.15 -35.30
N GLU A 205 -15.56 29.39 -36.61
CA GLU A 205 -15.70 30.72 -37.20
C GLU A 205 -16.96 31.43 -36.72
N LYS A 206 -18.00 30.67 -36.34
CA LYS A 206 -19.24 31.25 -35.80
C LYS A 206 -19.05 31.97 -34.46
N LEU A 207 -18.03 31.62 -33.67
CA LEU A 207 -17.70 32.37 -32.45
C LEU A 207 -17.25 33.81 -32.74
N TRP A 208 -16.82 34.08 -33.98
CA TRP A 208 -16.32 35.38 -34.40
C TRP A 208 -17.34 36.15 -35.25
N ASP A 209 -18.50 35.56 -35.54
CA ASP A 209 -19.62 36.22 -36.22
C ASP A 209 -20.51 36.96 -35.21
N PRO A 210 -20.52 38.31 -35.21
CA PRO A 210 -21.35 39.08 -34.28
C PRO A 210 -22.84 38.75 -34.38
N ALA A 211 -23.36 38.40 -35.57
CA ALA A 211 -24.77 38.07 -35.74
C ALA A 211 -25.11 36.77 -35.02
N PHE A 212 -24.26 35.75 -35.15
CA PHE A 212 -24.41 34.47 -34.46
C PHE A 212 -24.29 34.64 -32.94
N VAL A 213 -23.23 35.31 -32.46
CA VAL A 213 -22.98 35.51 -31.02
C VAL A 213 -24.10 36.32 -30.37
N ASN A 214 -24.59 37.38 -31.02
CA ASN A 214 -25.71 38.17 -30.51
C ASN A 214 -27.04 37.40 -30.49
N SER A 215 -27.20 36.40 -31.36
CA SER A 215 -28.38 35.52 -31.34
C SER A 215 -28.36 34.48 -30.21
N ARG A 216 -27.20 34.28 -29.55
CA ARG A 216 -26.96 33.27 -28.52
C ARG A 216 -26.30 33.86 -27.27
N PRO A 217 -27.09 34.46 -26.36
CA PRO A 217 -26.57 35.12 -25.17
C PRO A 217 -25.67 34.24 -24.30
N GLU A 218 -25.96 32.95 -24.21
CA GLU A 218 -25.18 31.95 -23.48
C GLU A 218 -23.76 31.78 -24.07
N VAL A 219 -23.65 31.74 -25.40
CA VAL A 219 -22.35 31.66 -26.09
C VAL A 219 -21.58 32.97 -25.93
N ALA A 220 -22.27 34.12 -26.00
CA ALA A 220 -21.65 35.43 -25.77
C ALA A 220 -21.08 35.56 -24.34
N ALA A 221 -21.85 35.13 -23.33
CA ALA A 221 -21.43 35.13 -21.94
C ALA A 221 -20.24 34.19 -21.71
N ALA A 222 -20.31 32.98 -22.25
CA ALA A 222 -19.23 32.00 -22.16
C ALA A 222 -17.94 32.51 -22.82
N LEU A 223 -18.02 33.04 -24.05
CA LEU A 223 -16.86 33.56 -24.77
C LEU A 223 -16.16 34.69 -24.00
N LYS A 224 -16.94 35.62 -23.45
CA LYS A 224 -16.45 36.68 -22.57
C LYS A 224 -15.84 36.12 -21.28
N GLY A 225 -16.49 35.14 -20.66
CA GLY A 225 -16.05 34.51 -19.41
C GLY A 225 -14.75 33.73 -19.56
N SER A 226 -14.53 33.05 -20.69
CA SER A 226 -13.27 32.38 -20.99
C SER A 226 -12.17 33.31 -21.50
N ALA A 227 -12.48 34.59 -21.77
CA ALA A 227 -11.55 35.59 -22.30
C ALA A 227 -10.84 35.13 -23.59
N ILE A 228 -11.58 34.49 -24.48
CA ILE A 228 -11.08 33.97 -25.76
C ILE A 228 -11.47 34.95 -26.87
N ASP A 229 -10.50 35.29 -27.72
CA ASP A 229 -10.74 35.97 -28.99
C ASP A 229 -10.17 35.16 -30.18
N LYS A 230 -10.40 35.66 -31.39
CA LYS A 230 -9.94 35.00 -32.61
C LYS A 230 -8.41 34.82 -32.64
N LYS A 231 -7.67 35.81 -32.15
CA LYS A 231 -6.20 35.77 -32.12
C LYS A 231 -5.71 34.71 -31.14
N PHE A 232 -6.30 34.65 -29.95
CA PHE A 232 -6.05 33.60 -28.98
C PHE A 232 -6.26 32.23 -29.62
N TYR A 233 -7.39 32.00 -30.30
CA TYR A 233 -7.67 30.73 -30.96
C TYR A 233 -6.61 30.37 -32.00
N GLU A 234 -6.26 31.30 -32.89
CA GLU A 234 -5.25 31.10 -33.95
C GLU A 234 -3.87 30.77 -33.34
N ASP A 235 -3.43 31.53 -32.35
CA ASP A 235 -2.15 31.34 -31.66
C ASP A 235 -2.09 29.98 -30.94
N HIS A 236 -3.17 29.56 -30.27
CA HIS A 236 -3.22 28.29 -29.54
C HIS A 236 -3.34 27.10 -30.49
N ARG A 237 -4.13 27.23 -31.55
CA ARG A 237 -4.24 26.18 -32.56
C ARG A 237 -2.89 25.96 -33.26
N SER A 238 -2.18 27.03 -33.64
CA SER A 238 -0.84 26.88 -34.26
C SER A 238 0.09 26.08 -33.36
N LYS A 239 0.14 26.43 -32.07
CA LYS A 239 0.94 25.70 -31.07
C LYS A 239 0.52 24.25 -30.94
N VAL A 240 -0.78 23.93 -30.92
CA VAL A 240 -1.26 22.55 -30.84
C VAL A 240 -0.81 21.75 -32.05
N VAL A 241 -0.93 22.31 -33.26
CA VAL A 241 -0.48 21.66 -34.50
C VAL A 241 1.04 21.47 -34.51
N GLU A 242 1.80 22.48 -34.09
CA GLU A 242 3.26 22.42 -33.93
C GLU A 242 3.67 21.31 -32.96
N TYR A 243 3.05 21.24 -31.78
CA TYR A 243 3.35 20.20 -30.79
C TYR A 243 3.03 18.79 -31.30
N ILE A 244 1.95 18.62 -32.08
CA ILE A 244 1.61 17.34 -32.71
C ILE A 244 2.66 16.94 -33.74
N ALA A 245 3.14 17.91 -34.53
CA ALA A 245 4.15 17.66 -35.56
C ALA A 245 5.52 17.32 -34.97
N GLU A 246 5.95 18.02 -33.91
CA GLU A 246 7.29 17.88 -33.28
C GLU A 246 7.63 16.44 -32.84
N HIS A 247 6.63 15.60 -32.56
CA HIS A 247 6.83 14.26 -32.01
C HIS A 247 6.74 13.11 -33.03
N ASP A 248 6.47 13.45 -34.30
CA ASP A 248 6.38 12.52 -35.43
C ASP A 248 7.11 13.07 -36.68
N ASP A 249 8.31 12.55 -36.95
CA ASP A 249 9.21 13.05 -38.01
C ASP A 249 8.54 13.15 -39.39
N GLU A 250 7.71 12.18 -39.76
CA GLU A 250 6.98 12.18 -41.04
C GLU A 250 6.00 13.36 -41.14
N VAL A 251 5.37 13.69 -40.03
CA VAL A 251 4.37 14.76 -39.92
C VAL A 251 5.06 16.12 -39.80
N LEU A 252 6.20 16.17 -39.11
CA LEU A 252 7.05 17.36 -39.03
C LEU A 252 7.57 17.76 -40.41
N ASP A 253 8.16 16.82 -41.15
CA ASP A 253 8.67 17.08 -42.50
C ASP A 253 7.58 17.60 -43.42
N LYS A 254 6.38 17.00 -43.37
CA LYS A 254 5.24 17.47 -44.16
C LYS A 254 4.81 18.87 -43.73
N TYR A 255 4.71 19.12 -42.42
CA TYR A 255 4.29 20.42 -41.90
C TYR A 255 5.26 21.54 -42.28
N LEU A 256 6.58 21.28 -42.24
CA LEU A 256 7.61 22.24 -42.65
C LEU A 256 7.59 22.54 -44.16
N ASN A 257 7.27 21.54 -44.99
CA ASN A 257 7.27 21.69 -46.44
C ASN A 257 5.94 22.23 -47.01
N GLU A 258 4.80 21.74 -46.51
CA GLU A 258 3.46 22.04 -47.04
C GLU A 258 2.67 23.04 -46.18
N GLY A 259 3.08 23.28 -44.93
CA GLY A 259 2.45 24.23 -44.01
C GLY A 259 1.07 23.82 -43.47
N THR A 260 0.51 22.68 -43.89
CA THR A 260 -0.82 22.22 -43.47
C THR A 260 -0.86 20.72 -43.22
N LEU A 261 -1.69 20.29 -42.27
CA LEU A 261 -1.92 18.89 -41.92
C LEU A 261 -3.42 18.60 -41.93
N SER A 262 -3.81 17.42 -42.43
CA SER A 262 -5.20 16.97 -42.34
C SER A 262 -5.53 16.46 -40.93
N VAL A 263 -6.83 16.46 -40.60
CA VAL A 263 -7.34 15.93 -39.31
C VAL A 263 -6.96 14.47 -39.11
N GLU A 264 -7.01 13.66 -40.17
CA GLU A 264 -6.67 12.24 -40.09
C GLU A 264 -5.18 12.02 -39.81
N GLU A 265 -4.30 12.81 -40.44
CA GLU A 265 -2.85 12.76 -40.20
C GLU A 265 -2.51 13.18 -38.78
N MET A 266 -3.09 14.28 -38.29
CA MET A 266 -2.91 14.71 -36.91
C MET A 266 -3.41 13.65 -35.92
N ARG A 267 -4.56 13.02 -36.18
CA ARG A 267 -5.10 11.95 -35.32
C ARG A 267 -4.16 10.74 -35.26
N LYS A 268 -3.58 10.34 -36.40
CA LYS A 268 -2.58 9.26 -36.47
C LYS A 268 -1.31 9.61 -35.71
N SER A 269 -0.81 10.84 -35.87
CA SER A 269 0.35 11.35 -35.12
C SER A 269 0.11 11.34 -33.62
N ILE A 270 -1.04 11.88 -33.18
CA ILE A 270 -1.42 11.92 -31.77
C ILE A 270 -1.46 10.50 -31.20
N ARG A 271 -2.10 9.55 -31.89
CA ARG A 271 -2.14 8.16 -31.46
C ARG A 271 -0.73 7.58 -31.35
N LYS A 272 0.08 7.65 -32.40
CA LYS A 272 1.46 7.13 -32.44
C LYS A 272 2.30 7.71 -31.29
N SER A 273 2.22 9.01 -31.07
CA SER A 273 2.97 9.72 -30.02
C SER A 273 2.43 9.42 -28.62
N THR A 274 1.12 9.21 -28.46
CA THR A 274 0.51 8.80 -27.18
C THR A 274 0.95 7.39 -26.80
N LEU A 275 0.92 6.44 -27.74
CA LEU A 275 1.37 5.06 -27.54
C LEU A 275 2.85 4.98 -27.17
N ALA A 276 3.67 5.85 -27.77
CA ALA A 276 5.08 5.99 -27.44
C ALA A 276 5.35 6.78 -26.14
N MET A 277 4.30 7.25 -25.44
CA MET A 277 4.37 8.12 -24.25
C MET A 277 5.18 9.40 -24.48
N LYS A 278 5.23 9.90 -25.71
CA LYS A 278 5.90 11.15 -26.06
C LYS A 278 5.05 12.37 -25.74
N ILE A 279 3.74 12.24 -25.88
CA ILE A 279 2.77 13.32 -25.60
C ILE A 279 1.62 12.80 -24.73
N VAL A 280 0.97 13.73 -24.05
CA VAL A 280 -0.25 13.49 -23.28
C VAL A 280 -1.36 14.38 -23.83
N PRO A 281 -2.32 13.84 -24.59
CA PRO A 281 -3.46 14.61 -25.05
C PRO A 281 -4.35 15.03 -23.87
N VAL A 282 -4.75 16.30 -23.84
CA VAL A 282 -5.53 16.88 -22.75
C VAL A 282 -6.89 17.36 -23.25
N LEU A 283 -7.94 16.92 -22.56
CA LEU A 283 -9.32 17.35 -22.76
C LEU A 283 -9.86 18.10 -21.53
N ALA A 284 -10.96 18.83 -21.70
CA ALA A 284 -11.60 19.59 -20.63
C ALA A 284 -13.07 19.18 -20.48
N GLY A 285 -13.60 19.27 -19.26
CA GLY A 285 -15.01 19.00 -19.03
C GLY A 285 -15.48 19.16 -17.58
N SER A 286 -16.72 18.79 -17.36
CA SER A 286 -17.33 18.65 -16.04
C SER A 286 -18.19 17.40 -16.02
N ALA A 287 -17.71 16.35 -15.36
CA ALA A 287 -18.47 15.13 -15.14
C ALA A 287 -19.76 15.41 -14.34
N PHE A 288 -19.70 16.34 -13.38
CA PHE A 288 -20.86 16.73 -12.57
C PHE A 288 -21.97 17.37 -13.40
N LYS A 289 -21.63 18.32 -14.28
CA LYS A 289 -22.56 18.96 -15.21
C LYS A 289 -22.83 18.16 -16.49
N ASN A 290 -22.24 16.96 -16.59
CA ASN A 290 -22.38 16.03 -17.71
C ASN A 290 -21.83 16.57 -19.05
N LYS A 291 -20.85 17.47 -19.01
CA LYS A 291 -20.22 18.13 -20.17
C LYS A 291 -18.82 17.55 -20.40
N GLY A 292 -18.47 17.17 -21.63
CA GLY A 292 -17.11 16.72 -22.01
C GLY A 292 -16.81 15.22 -21.92
N ILE A 293 -17.74 14.39 -21.45
CA ILE A 293 -17.51 12.93 -21.32
C ILE A 293 -17.57 12.20 -22.67
N GLN A 294 -18.42 12.64 -23.61
CA GLN A 294 -18.49 12.01 -24.93
C GLN A 294 -17.22 12.25 -25.75
N PRO A 295 -16.67 13.48 -25.84
CA PRO A 295 -15.37 13.71 -26.47
C PRO A 295 -14.21 12.98 -25.76
N LEU A 296 -14.30 12.78 -24.45
CA LEU A 296 -13.35 11.94 -23.71
C LEU A 296 -13.41 10.49 -24.19
N LEU A 297 -14.62 9.92 -24.39
CA LEU A 297 -14.77 8.57 -24.93
C LEU A 297 -14.29 8.44 -26.38
N ASP A 298 -14.52 9.48 -27.21
CA ASP A 298 -13.95 9.56 -28.55
C ASP A 298 -12.42 9.53 -28.48
N ALA A 299 -11.80 10.34 -27.62
CA ALA A 299 -10.36 10.38 -27.43
C ALA A 299 -9.80 9.04 -26.91
N VAL A 300 -10.51 8.35 -26.01
CA VAL A 300 -10.14 7.01 -25.52
C VAL A 300 -10.01 6.03 -26.69
N VAL A 301 -11.01 5.94 -27.56
CA VAL A 301 -10.95 4.98 -28.68
C VAL A 301 -9.96 5.42 -29.76
N ASP A 302 -9.82 6.72 -29.98
CA ASP A 302 -8.93 7.30 -30.99
C ASP A 302 -7.44 7.17 -30.60
N TYR A 303 -7.08 7.42 -29.34
CA TYR A 303 -5.68 7.63 -28.94
C TYR A 303 -5.10 6.59 -27.97
N LEU A 304 -5.93 5.91 -27.17
CA LEU A 304 -5.41 4.88 -26.23
C LEU A 304 -5.18 3.53 -26.94
N PRO A 305 -4.25 2.70 -26.42
CA PRO A 305 -3.90 1.42 -27.00
C PRO A 305 -5.03 0.41 -26.99
N SER A 306 -5.03 -0.42 -28.02
CA SER A 306 -5.61 -1.76 -27.97
C SER A 306 -4.58 -2.77 -27.45
N PRO A 307 -4.98 -3.98 -27.03
CA PRO A 307 -4.03 -4.98 -26.57
C PRO A 307 -3.02 -5.43 -27.65
N VAL A 308 -3.26 -5.16 -28.94
CA VAL A 308 -2.26 -5.41 -30.00
C VAL A 308 -1.21 -4.30 -30.13
N ASP A 309 -1.49 -3.11 -29.61
CA ASP A 309 -0.57 -1.97 -29.62
C ASP A 309 0.44 -2.04 -28.46
N VAL A 310 0.12 -2.83 -27.43
CA VAL A 310 0.98 -3.03 -26.26
C VAL A 310 2.08 -4.06 -26.61
N PRO A 311 3.34 -3.85 -26.15
CA PRO A 311 4.39 -4.85 -26.32
C PRO A 311 3.97 -6.23 -25.82
N PRO A 312 4.47 -7.33 -26.45
CA PRO A 312 4.24 -8.68 -25.96
C PRO A 312 4.58 -8.79 -24.47
N VAL A 313 3.75 -9.51 -23.71
CA VAL A 313 4.03 -9.69 -22.29
C VAL A 313 5.29 -10.55 -22.12
N GLU A 314 6.17 -10.07 -21.25
CA GLU A 314 7.42 -10.75 -20.91
C GLU A 314 7.21 -11.64 -19.68
N GLY A 315 7.88 -12.79 -19.68
CA GLY A 315 7.95 -13.69 -18.55
C GLY A 315 9.16 -14.62 -18.67
N ILE A 316 9.32 -15.53 -17.73
CA ILE A 316 10.42 -16.49 -17.69
C ILE A 316 9.90 -17.92 -17.75
N ASN A 317 10.71 -18.82 -18.28
CA ASN A 317 10.46 -20.25 -18.18
C ASN A 317 10.83 -20.74 -16.77
N PRO A 318 9.92 -21.40 -16.02
CA PRO A 318 10.18 -21.86 -14.65
C PRO A 318 11.25 -22.95 -14.51
N GLU A 319 11.72 -23.56 -15.61
CA GLU A 319 12.72 -24.64 -15.56
C GLU A 319 14.15 -24.16 -15.83
N ASN A 320 14.33 -23.14 -16.67
CA ASN A 320 15.65 -22.70 -17.13
C ASN A 320 15.86 -21.17 -17.09
N ASP A 321 14.89 -20.42 -16.57
CA ASP A 321 14.90 -18.95 -16.45
C ASP A 321 15.10 -18.19 -17.77
N GLU A 322 14.88 -18.84 -18.92
CA GLU A 322 14.96 -18.18 -20.22
C GLU A 322 13.76 -17.23 -20.44
N PRO A 323 13.97 -16.04 -21.03
CA PRO A 323 12.90 -15.09 -21.30
C PRO A 323 11.95 -15.61 -22.39
N ILE A 324 10.64 -15.54 -22.11
CA ILE A 324 9.55 -15.89 -23.02
C ILE A 324 8.72 -14.63 -23.30
N LEU A 325 8.39 -14.42 -24.58
CA LEU A 325 7.48 -13.36 -25.02
C LEU A 325 6.15 -13.97 -25.50
N ARG A 326 5.03 -13.38 -25.05
CA ARG A 326 3.68 -13.74 -25.49
C ARG A 326 2.99 -12.53 -26.11
N ARG A 327 2.76 -12.59 -27.42
CA ARG A 327 1.97 -11.57 -28.13
C ARG A 327 0.48 -11.75 -27.84
N ALA A 328 -0.28 -10.66 -27.87
CA ALA A 328 -1.73 -10.69 -27.77
C ALA A 328 -2.36 -11.35 -29.02
N SER A 329 -2.78 -12.61 -28.89
CA SER A 329 -3.38 -13.40 -29.96
C SER A 329 -4.10 -14.62 -29.36
N ASP A 330 -5.25 -14.95 -29.93
CA ASP A 330 -6.08 -16.07 -29.48
C ASP A 330 -5.45 -17.44 -29.85
N GLU A 331 -4.53 -17.45 -30.81
CA GLU A 331 -3.80 -18.63 -31.30
C GLU A 331 -2.53 -18.95 -30.50
N GLN A 332 -2.11 -18.06 -29.60
CA GLN A 332 -0.96 -18.28 -28.71
C GLN A 332 -1.34 -19.23 -27.54
N PRO A 333 -0.36 -19.90 -26.91
CA PRO A 333 -0.60 -20.66 -25.69
C PRO A 333 -1.18 -19.76 -24.59
N PHE A 334 -2.11 -20.29 -23.80
CA PHE A 334 -2.80 -19.49 -22.78
C PHE A 334 -1.83 -18.93 -21.74
N SER A 335 -1.96 -17.64 -21.44
CA SER A 335 -1.26 -16.96 -20.35
C SER A 335 -2.11 -15.82 -19.77
N ALA A 336 -2.30 -15.80 -18.47
CA ALA A 336 -3.03 -14.78 -17.75
C ALA A 336 -2.38 -14.47 -16.39
N LEU A 337 -2.62 -13.25 -15.90
CA LEU A 337 -2.19 -12.80 -14.58
C LEU A 337 -3.40 -12.67 -13.67
N ALA A 338 -3.36 -13.31 -12.49
CA ALA A 338 -4.32 -13.07 -11.43
C ALA A 338 -3.95 -11.78 -10.70
N PHE A 339 -4.75 -10.71 -10.84
CA PHE A 339 -4.37 -9.39 -10.32
C PHE A 339 -5.23 -8.91 -9.16
N LYS A 340 -6.38 -9.56 -8.91
CA LYS A 340 -7.25 -9.24 -7.78
C LYS A 340 -8.01 -10.48 -7.32
N ILE A 341 -8.14 -10.63 -6.01
CA ILE A 341 -8.97 -11.65 -5.37
C ILE A 341 -10.01 -10.95 -4.52
N MET A 342 -11.23 -11.44 -4.59
CA MET A 342 -12.35 -10.91 -3.82
C MET A 342 -13.17 -12.08 -3.28
N SER A 343 -13.50 -12.06 -1.99
CA SER A 343 -14.43 -13.03 -1.43
C SER A 343 -15.86 -12.56 -1.69
N ASP A 344 -16.63 -13.39 -2.39
CA ASP A 344 -18.05 -13.16 -2.60
C ASP A 344 -18.91 -14.06 -1.69
N PRO A 345 -19.92 -13.52 -1.00
CA PRO A 345 -20.79 -14.31 -0.12
C PRO A 345 -21.56 -15.43 -0.83
N PHE A 346 -21.85 -15.30 -2.13
CA PHE A 346 -22.70 -16.23 -2.88
C PHE A 346 -21.92 -17.23 -3.72
N VAL A 347 -20.79 -16.81 -4.30
CA VAL A 347 -20.01 -17.65 -5.24
C VAL A 347 -18.64 -18.05 -4.70
N GLY A 348 -18.26 -17.61 -3.50
CA GLY A 348 -16.96 -17.87 -2.90
C GLY A 348 -15.86 -16.97 -3.46
N HIS A 349 -14.64 -17.48 -3.57
CA HIS A 349 -13.51 -16.68 -4.07
C HIS A 349 -13.63 -16.38 -5.56
N LEU A 350 -13.64 -15.10 -5.89
CA LEU A 350 -13.53 -14.56 -7.24
C LEU A 350 -12.08 -14.17 -7.49
N THR A 351 -11.47 -14.77 -8.51
CA THR A 351 -10.13 -14.40 -8.97
C THR A 351 -10.22 -13.65 -10.28
N TYR A 352 -9.91 -12.36 -10.25
CA TYR A 352 -9.85 -11.52 -11.45
C TYR A 352 -8.55 -11.78 -12.20
N ILE A 353 -8.69 -12.06 -13.49
CA ILE A 353 -7.57 -12.36 -14.37
C ILE A 353 -7.54 -11.42 -15.56
N ARG A 354 -6.32 -11.05 -15.97
CA ARG A 354 -6.02 -10.40 -17.25
C ARG A 354 -5.47 -11.45 -18.19
N VAL A 355 -6.16 -11.72 -19.29
CA VAL A 355 -5.69 -12.68 -20.31
C VAL A 355 -4.80 -11.95 -21.31
N TYR A 356 -3.51 -12.31 -21.33
CA TYR A 356 -2.57 -11.71 -22.28
C TYR A 356 -2.49 -12.47 -23.60
N SER A 357 -2.64 -13.79 -23.57
CA SER A 357 -2.59 -14.60 -24.78
C SER A 357 -3.37 -15.91 -24.64
N GLY A 358 -3.79 -16.47 -25.77
CA GLY A 358 -4.62 -17.67 -25.85
C GLY A 358 -6.06 -17.48 -25.39
N VAL A 359 -6.74 -18.60 -25.15
CA VAL A 359 -8.17 -18.65 -24.84
C VAL A 359 -8.42 -19.57 -23.65
N LEU A 360 -9.31 -19.16 -22.76
CA LEU A 360 -9.73 -19.95 -21.61
C LEU A 360 -11.22 -20.26 -21.69
N LYS A 361 -11.58 -21.53 -21.43
CA LYS A 361 -12.97 -22.01 -21.45
C LYS A 361 -13.44 -22.38 -20.04
N SER A 362 -14.72 -22.15 -19.77
CA SER A 362 -15.37 -22.61 -18.55
C SER A 362 -15.28 -24.14 -18.43
N GLY A 363 -15.09 -24.64 -17.21
CA GLY A 363 -14.93 -26.08 -16.93
C GLY A 363 -13.55 -26.69 -17.22
N SER A 364 -12.63 -25.93 -17.82
CA SER A 364 -11.29 -26.41 -18.19
C SER A 364 -10.30 -26.44 -17.00
N TYR A 365 -9.16 -27.08 -17.21
CA TYR A 365 -8.03 -27.04 -16.27
C TYR A 365 -6.97 -26.07 -16.76
N ILE A 366 -6.33 -25.40 -15.80
CA ILE A 366 -5.23 -24.48 -16.02
C ILE A 366 -4.09 -24.80 -15.06
N TYR A 367 -2.89 -24.33 -15.38
CA TYR A 367 -1.72 -24.51 -14.54
C TYR A 367 -1.30 -23.18 -13.92
N ASN A 368 -1.14 -23.15 -12.61
CA ASN A 368 -0.51 -22.05 -11.89
C ASN A 368 1.00 -22.29 -11.90
N SER A 369 1.72 -21.59 -12.78
CA SER A 369 3.17 -21.76 -12.95
C SER A 369 3.98 -21.20 -11.78
N THR A 370 3.45 -20.19 -11.08
CA THR A 370 4.08 -19.61 -9.89
C THR A 370 4.12 -20.62 -8.74
N LYS A 371 3.04 -21.38 -8.53
CA LYS A 371 2.91 -22.35 -7.43
C LYS A 371 3.10 -23.80 -7.85
N ARG A 372 3.23 -24.06 -9.15
CA ARG A 372 3.33 -25.39 -9.76
C ARG A 372 2.15 -26.30 -9.39
N THR A 373 0.93 -25.75 -9.45
CA THR A 373 -0.31 -26.44 -9.11
C THR A 373 -1.30 -26.44 -10.27
N ARG A 374 -2.07 -27.52 -10.42
CA ARG A 374 -3.20 -27.58 -11.35
C ARG A 374 -4.46 -27.05 -10.69
N GLU A 375 -5.17 -26.19 -11.39
CA GLU A 375 -6.42 -25.59 -10.94
C GLU A 375 -7.55 -25.90 -11.92
N ARG A 376 -8.78 -25.97 -11.42
CA ARG A 376 -9.97 -26.21 -12.25
C ARG A 376 -10.81 -24.95 -12.30
N ILE A 377 -11.11 -24.47 -13.50
CA ILE A 377 -12.05 -23.38 -13.71
C ILE A 377 -13.46 -23.93 -13.54
N GLY A 378 -14.16 -23.47 -12.51
CA GLY A 378 -15.57 -23.80 -12.32
C GLY A 378 -16.44 -23.02 -13.30
N ARG A 379 -16.41 -21.68 -13.19
CA ARG A 379 -17.18 -20.75 -14.01
C ARG A 379 -16.35 -19.52 -14.34
N LEU A 380 -16.65 -18.89 -15.48
CA LEU A 380 -16.11 -17.59 -15.87
C LEU A 380 -17.22 -16.56 -15.81
N LEU A 381 -16.93 -15.40 -15.24
CA LEU A 381 -17.87 -14.30 -15.07
C LEU A 381 -17.31 -13.03 -15.70
N GLN A 382 -18.10 -12.39 -16.56
CA GLN A 382 -17.87 -11.01 -16.98
C GLN A 382 -18.56 -10.07 -15.98
N MET A 383 -17.78 -9.13 -15.45
CA MET A 383 -18.25 -8.18 -14.44
C MET A 383 -18.78 -6.91 -15.09
N HIS A 384 -20.00 -6.53 -14.73
CA HIS A 384 -20.63 -5.26 -15.10
C HIS A 384 -21.03 -4.51 -13.83
N ALA A 385 -20.06 -3.85 -13.19
CA ALA A 385 -20.22 -3.23 -11.88
C ALA A 385 -20.79 -4.25 -10.85
N ASN A 386 -22.09 -4.16 -10.52
CA ASN A 386 -22.75 -5.07 -9.58
C ASN A 386 -23.46 -6.28 -10.21
N LYS A 387 -23.54 -6.36 -11.55
CA LYS A 387 -24.13 -7.50 -12.28
C LYS A 387 -23.05 -8.45 -12.78
N ARG A 388 -23.40 -9.74 -12.82
CA ARG A 388 -22.50 -10.83 -13.21
C ARG A 388 -23.13 -11.55 -14.38
N GLU A 389 -22.41 -11.61 -15.49
CA GLU A 389 -22.80 -12.39 -16.66
C GLU A 389 -21.89 -13.61 -16.73
N GLU A 390 -22.47 -14.81 -16.76
CA GLU A 390 -21.70 -16.03 -16.93
C GLU A 390 -21.32 -16.21 -18.41
N ILE A 391 -20.04 -16.45 -18.67
CA ILE A 391 -19.50 -16.60 -20.02
C ILE A 391 -18.84 -17.99 -20.20
N ASP A 392 -18.93 -18.54 -21.40
CA ASP A 392 -18.34 -19.85 -21.70
C ASP A 392 -16.84 -19.77 -22.01
N VAL A 393 -16.38 -18.62 -22.51
CA VAL A 393 -15.03 -18.45 -23.06
C VAL A 393 -14.55 -17.00 -22.88
N VAL A 394 -13.26 -16.84 -22.54
CA VAL A 394 -12.56 -15.55 -22.49
C VAL A 394 -11.34 -15.59 -23.42
N TYR A 395 -11.09 -14.49 -24.12
CA TYR A 395 -10.10 -14.37 -25.20
C TYR A 395 -8.90 -13.50 -24.79
N ALA A 396 -7.87 -13.47 -25.63
CA ALA A 396 -6.70 -12.61 -25.40
C ALA A 396 -7.11 -11.13 -25.42
N GLY A 397 -6.63 -10.39 -24.42
CA GLY A 397 -6.94 -8.97 -24.22
C GLY A 397 -8.24 -8.69 -23.45
N ASP A 398 -8.92 -9.71 -22.91
CA ASP A 398 -10.08 -9.55 -22.04
C ASP A 398 -9.70 -9.60 -20.54
N ILE A 399 -10.63 -9.14 -19.70
CA ILE A 399 -10.57 -9.21 -18.24
C ILE A 399 -11.83 -9.93 -17.76
N CYS A 400 -11.69 -10.93 -16.90
CA CYS A 400 -12.82 -11.66 -16.32
C CYS A 400 -12.54 -12.13 -14.89
N ALA A 401 -13.58 -12.56 -14.18
CA ALA A 401 -13.46 -13.22 -12.89
C ALA A 401 -13.64 -14.74 -13.04
N CYS A 402 -12.77 -15.51 -12.40
CA CYS A 402 -12.83 -16.97 -12.34
C CYS A 402 -13.36 -17.42 -10.99
N VAL A 403 -14.24 -18.44 -11.00
CA VAL A 403 -14.77 -19.09 -9.80
C VAL A 403 -14.16 -20.48 -9.66
N GLY A 404 -13.76 -20.86 -8.44
CA GLY A 404 -13.36 -22.22 -8.10
C GLY A 404 -11.85 -22.47 -7.98
N LEU A 405 -11.03 -21.42 -8.13
CA LEU A 405 -9.60 -21.45 -7.90
C LEU A 405 -9.30 -21.50 -6.40
N LYS A 406 -8.48 -22.46 -5.96
CA LYS A 406 -8.26 -22.69 -4.51
C LYS A 406 -6.94 -22.15 -4.00
N SER A 407 -5.86 -22.32 -4.76
CA SER A 407 -4.51 -21.96 -4.31
C SER A 407 -4.00 -20.66 -4.93
N VAL A 408 -4.76 -20.04 -5.83
CA VAL A 408 -4.34 -18.85 -6.58
C VAL A 408 -4.32 -17.62 -5.67
N THR A 409 -3.22 -16.88 -5.69
CA THR A 409 -3.05 -15.58 -5.03
C THR A 409 -2.87 -14.46 -6.04
N THR A 410 -3.06 -13.21 -5.60
CA THR A 410 -2.74 -12.03 -6.41
C THR A 410 -1.26 -12.02 -6.80
N GLY A 411 -0.96 -11.84 -8.08
CA GLY A 411 0.37 -11.92 -8.68
C GLY A 411 0.68 -13.27 -9.34
N ASP A 412 -0.14 -14.31 -9.12
CA ASP A 412 0.10 -15.63 -9.71
C ASP A 412 -0.13 -15.63 -11.22
N THR A 413 0.70 -16.40 -11.94
CA THR A 413 0.55 -16.62 -13.37
C THR A 413 -0.23 -17.91 -13.64
N LEU A 414 -1.27 -17.80 -14.47
CA LEU A 414 -2.10 -18.92 -14.94
C LEU A 414 -1.80 -19.17 -16.42
N CYS A 415 -1.38 -20.37 -16.79
CA CYS A 415 -0.94 -20.68 -18.15
C CYS A 415 -1.30 -22.09 -18.62
N ASP A 416 -0.99 -22.38 -19.88
CA ASP A 416 -0.95 -23.74 -20.44
C ASP A 416 0.16 -24.56 -19.76
N GLU A 417 -0.17 -25.76 -19.30
CA GLU A 417 0.75 -26.65 -18.59
C GLU A 417 1.94 -27.11 -19.44
N ASN A 418 1.75 -27.27 -20.75
CA ASN A 418 2.80 -27.71 -21.67
C ASN A 418 3.68 -26.56 -22.16
N LYS A 419 3.27 -25.32 -21.89
CA LYS A 419 3.93 -24.08 -22.35
C LYS A 419 4.00 -23.07 -21.22
N GLN A 420 4.63 -23.50 -20.12
CA GLN A 420 4.72 -22.73 -18.89
C GLN A 420 5.46 -21.41 -19.09
N ILE A 421 4.98 -20.39 -18.38
CA ILE A 421 5.58 -19.05 -18.31
C ILE A 421 5.26 -18.51 -16.92
N ILE A 422 6.19 -17.82 -16.28
CA ILE A 422 5.93 -17.00 -15.10
C ILE A 422 6.03 -15.54 -15.56
N LEU A 423 4.93 -14.82 -15.48
CA LEU A 423 4.89 -13.39 -15.76
C LEU A 423 5.52 -12.62 -14.60
N GLU A 424 6.01 -11.42 -14.89
CA GLU A 424 6.55 -10.53 -13.86
C GLU A 424 5.52 -10.26 -12.76
N ALA A 425 5.87 -10.64 -11.53
CA ALA A 425 5.02 -10.45 -10.35
C ALA A 425 5.08 -9.01 -9.86
N ILE A 426 4.01 -8.58 -9.19
CA ILE A 426 3.94 -7.27 -8.54
C ILE A 426 4.74 -7.36 -7.23
N ASP A 427 5.75 -6.52 -7.08
CA ASP A 427 6.44 -6.35 -5.80
C ASP A 427 5.57 -5.53 -4.85
N PHE A 428 5.25 -6.10 -3.69
CA PHE A 428 4.37 -5.47 -2.70
C PHE A 428 5.20 -4.82 -1.59
N PRO A 429 4.96 -3.53 -1.28
CA PRO A 429 5.68 -2.85 -0.22
C PRO A 429 5.40 -3.46 1.15
N THR A 430 6.36 -3.31 2.06
CA THR A 430 6.18 -3.73 3.45
C THR A 430 5.18 -2.81 4.17
N PRO A 431 4.30 -3.37 5.04
CA PRO A 431 3.39 -2.56 5.84
C PRO A 431 4.13 -1.57 6.74
N VAL A 432 3.53 -0.39 6.99
CA VAL A 432 4.17 0.72 7.73
C VAL A 432 3.49 1.03 9.07
N ILE A 433 2.27 0.54 9.31
CA ILE A 433 1.55 0.71 10.58
C ILE A 433 1.16 -0.67 11.10
N SER A 434 1.19 -0.83 12.43
CA SER A 434 0.63 -2.00 13.12
C SER A 434 -0.30 -1.57 14.25
N VAL A 435 -1.41 -2.30 14.42
CA VAL A 435 -2.34 -2.14 15.55
C VAL A 435 -2.62 -3.50 16.19
N ALA A 436 -2.88 -3.50 17.50
CA ALA A 436 -3.30 -4.71 18.20
C ALA A 436 -4.81 -4.89 18.08
N VAL A 437 -5.23 -6.13 17.80
CA VAL A 437 -6.64 -6.52 17.72
C VAL A 437 -6.87 -7.67 18.67
N GLU A 438 -7.84 -7.49 19.57
CA GLU A 438 -8.19 -8.47 20.59
C GLU A 438 -9.67 -8.87 20.48
N PRO A 439 -9.99 -10.18 20.44
CA PRO A 439 -11.36 -10.64 20.38
C PRO A 439 -12.06 -10.38 21.72
N LYS A 440 -13.33 -9.94 21.70
CA LYS A 440 -14.08 -9.72 22.95
C LYS A 440 -14.45 -11.02 23.65
N THR A 441 -14.65 -12.10 22.90
CA THR A 441 -15.02 -13.41 23.42
C THR A 441 -14.14 -14.52 22.81
N LYS A 442 -14.08 -15.69 23.47
CA LYS A 442 -13.39 -16.87 22.90
C LYS A 442 -14.00 -17.32 21.57
N ALA A 443 -15.31 -17.16 21.38
CA ALA A 443 -15.96 -17.50 20.12
C ALA A 443 -15.54 -16.56 18.98
N ASP A 444 -15.27 -15.29 19.31
CA ASP A 444 -14.75 -14.33 18.34
C ASP A 444 -13.29 -14.60 17.96
N GLN A 445 -12.50 -15.27 18.83
CA GLN A 445 -11.11 -15.61 18.53
C GLN A 445 -10.98 -16.50 17.28
N ASP A 446 -11.79 -17.57 17.19
CA ASP A 446 -11.77 -18.48 16.04
C ASP A 446 -12.26 -17.78 14.76
N LYS A 447 -13.33 -16.99 14.87
CA LYS A 447 -13.87 -16.23 13.74
C LYS A 447 -12.90 -15.16 13.26
N MET A 448 -12.23 -14.47 14.18
CA MET A 448 -11.23 -13.45 13.91
C MET A 448 -10.07 -14.05 13.11
N GLY A 449 -9.54 -15.21 13.53
CA GLY A 449 -8.48 -15.89 12.80
C GLY A 449 -8.87 -16.23 11.35
N GLN A 450 -10.10 -16.71 11.13
CA GLN A 450 -10.61 -17.00 9.79
C GLN A 450 -10.83 -15.73 8.95
N ALA A 451 -11.40 -14.69 9.54
CA ALA A 451 -11.66 -13.41 8.86
C ALA A 451 -10.35 -12.74 8.44
N LEU A 452 -9.40 -12.61 9.37
CA LEU A 452 -8.08 -12.03 9.14
C LEU A 452 -7.29 -12.81 8.07
N SER A 453 -7.38 -14.14 8.06
CA SER A 453 -6.75 -14.97 7.03
C SER A 453 -7.34 -14.70 5.64
N ARG A 454 -8.68 -14.56 5.53
CA ARG A 454 -9.34 -14.22 4.25
C ARG A 454 -8.98 -12.82 3.78
N LEU A 455 -8.98 -11.84 4.67
CA LEU A 455 -8.60 -10.45 4.34
C LEU A 455 -7.13 -10.35 3.90
N SER A 456 -6.22 -11.12 4.51
CA SER A 456 -4.81 -11.18 4.10
C SER A 456 -4.60 -11.86 2.73
N GLN A 457 -5.48 -12.79 2.34
CA GLN A 457 -5.45 -13.36 0.98
C GLN A 457 -5.90 -12.35 -0.09
N GLU A 458 -6.86 -11.48 0.23
CA GLU A 458 -7.31 -10.40 -0.66
C GLU A 458 -6.26 -9.30 -0.81
N ASP A 459 -5.60 -8.95 0.29
CA ASP A 459 -4.55 -7.92 0.31
C ASP A 459 -3.19 -8.43 0.79
N PRO A 460 -2.27 -8.77 -0.13
CA PRO A 460 -0.86 -9.01 0.13
C PRO A 460 -0.10 -7.99 1.01
N THR A 461 -0.56 -6.75 1.12
CA THR A 461 0.04 -5.73 2.01
C THR A 461 -0.57 -5.70 3.40
N PHE A 462 -1.58 -6.52 3.64
CA PHE A 462 -2.13 -6.75 4.96
C PHE A 462 -1.48 -7.98 5.59
N ARG A 463 -0.72 -7.78 6.67
CA ARG A 463 -0.04 -8.85 7.39
C ARG A 463 -0.65 -9.03 8.77
N VAL A 464 -0.73 -10.29 9.19
CA VAL A 464 -1.22 -10.66 10.51
C VAL A 464 -0.14 -11.49 11.17
N HIS A 465 0.24 -11.09 12.37
CA HIS A 465 1.26 -11.76 13.16
C HIS A 465 0.79 -11.85 14.61
N THR A 466 1.01 -12.98 15.26
CA THR A 466 0.81 -13.11 16.70
C THR A 466 2.13 -12.84 17.38
N ASP A 467 2.17 -11.76 18.15
CA ASP A 467 3.33 -11.41 18.96
C ASP A 467 3.51 -12.47 20.05
N THR A 468 4.65 -13.16 20.03
CA THR A 468 4.91 -14.30 20.93
C THR A 468 5.17 -13.87 22.37
N GLU A 469 5.55 -12.61 22.60
CA GLU A 469 5.88 -12.09 23.93
C GLU A 469 4.64 -11.57 24.66
N THR A 470 3.83 -10.80 23.95
CA THR A 470 2.60 -10.20 24.48
C THR A 470 1.37 -11.09 24.28
N GLY A 471 1.44 -12.08 23.38
CA GLY A 471 0.32 -12.91 22.97
C GLY A 471 -0.72 -12.16 22.12
N GLN A 472 -0.48 -10.90 21.77
CA GLN A 472 -1.42 -10.08 21.01
C GLN A 472 -1.42 -10.46 19.53
N THR A 473 -2.60 -10.42 18.90
CA THR A 473 -2.68 -10.46 17.45
C THR A 473 -2.45 -9.06 16.92
N LEU A 474 -1.34 -8.85 16.22
CA LEU A 474 -0.99 -7.62 15.56
C LEU A 474 -1.40 -7.71 14.09
N ILE A 475 -2.11 -6.69 13.64
CA ILE A 475 -2.41 -6.51 12.22
C ILE A 475 -1.62 -5.32 11.69
N SER A 476 -1.01 -5.48 10.52
CA SER A 476 -0.16 -4.48 9.90
C SER A 476 -0.64 -4.15 8.49
N GLY A 477 -0.62 -2.86 8.15
CA GLY A 477 -1.12 -2.37 6.87
C GLY A 477 -0.38 -1.13 6.36
N MET A 478 -0.86 -0.61 5.24
CA MET A 478 -0.24 0.52 4.54
C MET A 478 -0.56 1.88 5.16
N GLY A 479 -1.53 1.98 6.07
CA GLY A 479 -1.96 3.24 6.66
C GLY A 479 -3.09 3.05 7.69
N GLU A 480 -3.46 4.13 8.35
CA GLU A 480 -4.45 4.11 9.42
C GLU A 480 -5.86 3.86 8.86
N LEU A 481 -6.21 4.54 7.76
CA LEU A 481 -7.48 4.34 7.07
C LEU A 481 -7.56 2.92 6.48
N HIS A 482 -6.44 2.38 5.96
CA HIS A 482 -6.39 0.98 5.54
C HIS A 482 -6.77 0.03 6.71
N LEU A 483 -6.10 0.14 7.85
CA LEU A 483 -6.38 -0.73 9.00
C LEU A 483 -7.78 -0.52 9.59
N GLU A 484 -8.28 0.73 9.59
CA GLU A 484 -9.64 1.05 10.02
C GLU A 484 -10.68 0.32 9.15
N ILE A 485 -10.51 0.34 7.82
CA ILE A 485 -11.39 -0.36 6.89
C ILE A 485 -11.28 -1.88 7.07
N ILE A 486 -10.08 -2.43 7.26
CA ILE A 486 -9.92 -3.86 7.49
C ILE A 486 -10.63 -4.31 8.78
N VAL A 487 -10.52 -3.53 9.85
CA VAL A 487 -11.23 -3.79 11.11
C VAL A 487 -12.74 -3.68 10.92
N ASP A 488 -13.23 -2.66 10.22
CA ASP A 488 -14.66 -2.48 9.96
C ASP A 488 -15.22 -3.62 9.09
N ARG A 489 -14.52 -4.02 8.02
CA ARG A 489 -14.86 -5.20 7.20
C ARG A 489 -14.89 -6.47 8.06
N MET A 490 -13.90 -6.68 8.91
CA MET A 490 -13.89 -7.81 9.84
C MET A 490 -15.13 -7.82 10.76
N LYS A 491 -15.51 -6.65 11.30
CA LYS A 491 -16.69 -6.51 12.15
C LYS A 491 -17.99 -6.74 11.39
N ARG A 492 -18.18 -6.12 10.22
CA ARG A 492 -19.43 -6.14 9.46
C ARG A 492 -19.60 -7.41 8.61
N GLU A 493 -18.59 -7.78 7.83
CA GLU A 493 -18.67 -8.91 6.88
C GLU A 493 -18.58 -10.27 7.59
N PHE A 494 -17.80 -10.35 8.67
CA PHE A 494 -17.54 -11.62 9.38
C PHE A 494 -18.19 -11.69 10.76
N ASN A 495 -18.89 -10.63 11.19
CA ASN A 495 -19.59 -10.54 12.48
C ASN A 495 -18.66 -10.90 13.67
N VAL A 496 -17.47 -10.28 13.68
CA VAL A 496 -16.43 -10.46 14.70
C VAL A 496 -16.40 -9.23 15.60
N GLU A 497 -16.66 -9.41 16.89
CA GLU A 497 -16.46 -8.33 17.85
C GLU A 497 -15.01 -8.30 18.36
N ALA A 498 -14.28 -7.23 18.01
CA ALA A 498 -12.91 -7.03 18.46
C ALA A 498 -12.66 -5.59 18.93
N ASN A 499 -11.76 -5.47 19.91
CA ASN A 499 -11.20 -4.22 20.37
C ASN A 499 -9.93 -3.92 19.59
N VAL A 500 -9.73 -2.66 19.22
CA VAL A 500 -8.50 -2.20 18.56
C VAL A 500 -7.77 -1.28 19.51
N GLY A 501 -6.47 -1.54 19.67
CA GLY A 501 -5.60 -0.78 20.55
C GLY A 501 -4.23 -0.57 19.95
N ARG A 502 -3.42 0.25 20.62
CA ARG A 502 -2.00 0.36 20.31
C ARG A 502 -1.30 -0.96 20.68
N PRO A 503 -0.34 -1.43 19.89
CA PRO A 503 0.50 -2.58 20.26
C PRO A 503 1.12 -2.35 21.64
N GLN A 504 1.17 -3.40 22.46
CA GLN A 504 1.91 -3.35 23.70
C GLN A 504 3.41 -3.31 23.42
N VAL A 505 4.12 -2.49 24.19
CA VAL A 505 5.57 -2.41 24.12
C VAL A 505 6.13 -3.46 25.08
N ALA A 506 6.94 -4.38 24.55
CA ALA A 506 7.63 -5.38 25.35
C ALA A 506 8.80 -4.72 26.11
N TYR A 507 8.51 -4.08 27.24
CA TYR A 507 9.52 -3.56 28.16
C TYR A 507 10.33 -4.70 28.77
N ARG A 508 11.57 -4.40 29.17
CA ARG A 508 12.43 -5.33 29.93
C ARG A 508 12.86 -4.69 31.24
N GLU A 509 13.44 -5.49 32.12
CA GLU A 509 14.08 -5.01 33.34
C GLU A 509 15.58 -5.31 33.31
N THR A 510 16.39 -4.45 33.88
CA THR A 510 17.80 -4.75 34.18
C THR A 510 18.21 -4.09 35.49
N ILE A 511 19.48 -4.20 35.88
CA ILE A 511 20.04 -3.63 37.10
C ILE A 511 21.11 -2.59 36.77
N ARG A 512 21.32 -1.60 37.65
CA ARG A 512 22.34 -0.54 37.44
C ARG A 512 23.66 -0.77 38.17
N ARG A 513 23.67 -1.60 39.22
CA ARG A 513 24.85 -1.78 40.07
C ARG A 513 25.00 -3.22 40.53
N LYS A 514 26.22 -3.59 40.92
CA LYS A 514 26.47 -4.84 41.63
C LYS A 514 25.67 -4.88 42.94
N ALA A 515 25.09 -6.03 43.27
CA ALA A 515 24.52 -6.30 44.58
C ALA A 515 24.67 -7.77 44.96
N GLU A 516 24.54 -8.07 46.25
CA GLU A 516 24.72 -9.40 46.80
C GLU A 516 23.53 -9.74 47.70
N ALA A 517 23.09 -10.99 47.66
CA ALA A 517 22.07 -11.51 48.56
C ALA A 517 22.21 -13.02 48.77
N GLU A 518 21.54 -13.50 49.82
CA GLU A 518 21.51 -14.91 50.19
C GLU A 518 20.11 -15.45 49.99
N GLY A 519 19.98 -16.49 49.17
CA GLY A 519 18.75 -17.25 49.03
C GLY A 519 18.74 -18.40 50.01
N LYS A 520 17.88 -18.38 51.02
CA LYS A 520 17.77 -19.44 52.03
C LYS A 520 16.34 -19.95 52.13
N TYR A 521 16.12 -21.18 51.69
CA TYR A 521 14.84 -21.87 51.79
C TYR A 521 14.92 -22.96 52.86
N ILE A 522 14.18 -22.78 53.95
CA ILE A 522 14.04 -23.76 55.03
C ILE A 522 12.56 -23.99 55.24
N LYS A 523 12.09 -25.21 54.97
CA LYS A 523 10.71 -25.60 55.23
C LYS A 523 10.65 -26.99 55.85
N GLN A 524 9.94 -27.07 56.97
CA GLN A 524 9.68 -28.32 57.66
C GLN A 524 8.18 -28.60 57.56
N THR A 525 7.76 -29.27 56.49
CA THR A 525 6.45 -29.94 56.46
C THR A 525 6.58 -31.28 57.19
N GLY A 526 5.48 -31.90 57.64
CA GLY A 526 5.48 -33.14 58.44
C GLY A 526 6.07 -34.41 57.79
N GLY A 527 6.96 -34.28 56.80
CA GLY A 527 7.78 -35.30 56.15
C GLY A 527 9.27 -34.89 56.09
N ARG A 528 10.00 -35.24 55.02
CA ARG A 528 11.41 -34.84 54.80
C ARG A 528 11.55 -33.30 54.80
N GLY A 529 12.57 -32.78 55.49
CA GLY A 529 12.86 -31.35 55.48
C GLY A 529 13.29 -30.88 54.09
N GLN A 530 13.08 -29.59 53.81
CA GLN A 530 13.57 -28.95 52.60
C GLN A 530 14.54 -27.83 53.00
N TYR A 531 15.80 -27.97 52.57
CA TYR A 531 16.88 -27.04 52.84
C TYR A 531 17.66 -26.69 51.57
N GLY A 532 17.70 -25.41 51.21
CA GLY A 532 18.56 -24.88 50.16
C GLY A 532 19.13 -23.55 50.59
N HIS A 533 20.45 -23.35 50.39
CA HIS A 533 21.10 -22.08 50.71
C HIS A 533 22.20 -21.76 49.69
N CYS A 534 22.07 -20.60 49.03
CA CYS A 534 23.06 -20.09 48.08
C CYS A 534 23.29 -18.59 48.29
N LYS A 535 24.53 -18.15 48.10
CA LYS A 535 24.93 -16.74 48.08
C LYS A 535 25.21 -16.34 46.65
N LEU A 536 24.55 -15.27 46.20
CA LEU A 536 24.60 -14.79 44.83
C LEU A 536 25.08 -13.35 44.80
N GLU A 537 25.95 -13.05 43.84
CA GLU A 537 26.27 -11.69 43.42
C GLU A 537 25.65 -11.46 42.03
N VAL A 538 24.95 -10.34 41.84
CA VAL A 538 24.42 -9.94 40.54
C VAL A 538 25.18 -8.74 40.01
N HIS A 539 25.50 -8.75 38.73
CA HIS A 539 26.23 -7.70 38.04
C HIS A 539 25.46 -7.25 36.80
N PRO A 540 25.41 -5.93 36.50
CA PRO A 540 24.89 -5.46 35.23
C PRO A 540 25.82 -5.89 34.10
N LEU A 541 25.25 -6.34 32.98
CA LEU A 541 25.98 -6.48 31.72
C LEU A 541 25.82 -5.19 30.90
N PRO A 542 26.84 -4.79 30.11
CA PRO A 542 26.75 -3.59 29.28
C PRO A 542 25.66 -3.74 28.21
N SER A 543 24.68 -2.84 28.18
CA SER A 543 23.53 -2.89 27.27
C SER A 543 23.67 -2.04 26.00
N ALA A 544 24.58 -1.05 25.97
CA ALA A 544 24.65 -0.05 24.89
C ALA A 544 25.64 -0.37 23.75
N ASP A 545 26.68 -1.17 24.01
CA ASP A 545 27.79 -1.39 23.06
C ASP A 545 27.73 -2.75 22.33
N HIS A 546 26.70 -3.57 22.57
CA HIS A 546 26.60 -4.93 22.05
C HIS A 546 25.20 -5.22 21.52
N GLU A 547 24.88 -4.65 20.35
CA GLU A 547 23.68 -5.01 19.57
C GLU A 547 23.63 -6.53 19.28
N ASP A 548 24.79 -7.21 19.27
CA ASP A 548 24.96 -8.60 18.84
C ASP A 548 25.44 -9.56 19.95
N MET A 549 25.01 -9.41 21.22
CA MET A 549 25.37 -10.38 22.28
C MET A 549 24.98 -11.84 21.95
N HIS A 550 23.99 -12.03 21.08
CA HIS A 550 23.57 -13.35 20.59
C HIS A 550 24.57 -13.98 19.61
N GLU A 551 25.46 -13.18 19.02
CA GLU A 551 26.50 -13.58 18.06
C GLU A 551 27.90 -13.70 18.70
N MET A 552 28.04 -13.34 19.98
CA MET A 552 29.33 -13.41 20.68
C MET A 552 29.96 -14.80 20.60
N GLY A 553 31.25 -14.81 20.26
CA GLY A 553 32.07 -16.01 20.25
C GLY A 553 32.36 -16.53 21.67
N THR A 554 32.78 -17.78 21.78
CA THR A 554 33.12 -18.39 23.07
C THR A 554 34.24 -17.63 23.80
N ASP A 555 35.21 -17.10 23.07
CA ASP A 555 36.34 -16.34 23.64
C ASP A 555 35.91 -14.98 24.21
N GLU A 556 34.94 -14.32 23.56
CA GLU A 556 34.39 -13.04 24.01
C GLU A 556 33.53 -13.23 25.27
N LEU A 557 32.72 -14.30 25.32
CA LEU A 557 31.96 -14.67 26.50
C LEU A 557 32.86 -15.10 27.67
N ASP A 558 33.98 -15.75 27.40
CA ASP A 558 34.96 -16.10 28.43
C ASP A 558 35.67 -14.85 28.98
N ALA A 559 36.00 -13.88 28.11
CA ALA A 559 36.52 -12.58 28.53
C ALA A 559 35.49 -11.81 29.38
N LEU A 560 34.21 -11.85 29.00
CA LEU A 560 33.11 -11.25 29.76
C LEU A 560 32.92 -11.92 31.13
N ALA A 561 32.95 -13.25 31.20
CA ALA A 561 32.88 -13.98 32.47
C ALA A 561 34.05 -13.64 33.40
N LYS A 562 35.26 -13.51 32.84
CA LYS A 562 36.45 -13.09 33.59
C LYS A 562 36.36 -11.63 34.06
N SER A 563 35.76 -10.73 33.28
CA SER A 563 35.59 -9.33 33.69
C SER A 563 34.55 -9.17 34.81
N VAL A 564 33.48 -9.99 34.78
CA VAL A 564 32.43 -9.98 35.79
C VAL A 564 32.87 -10.62 37.09
N ALA A 565 33.38 -11.86 37.03
CA ALA A 565 33.61 -12.68 38.22
C ALA A 565 35.09 -12.81 38.59
N GLY A 566 36.04 -12.45 37.72
CA GLY A 566 37.46 -12.77 37.85
C GLY A 566 37.79 -14.21 37.40
N PRO A 567 39.07 -14.63 37.41
CA PRO A 567 39.48 -15.94 36.89
C PRO A 567 38.93 -17.10 37.74
N GLY A 568 38.83 -18.29 37.13
CA GLY A 568 38.65 -19.56 37.83
C GLY A 568 37.21 -20.06 38.08
N GLY A 569 36.20 -19.47 37.43
CA GLY A 569 34.80 -19.94 37.50
C GLY A 569 34.33 -20.62 36.22
N LYS A 570 33.37 -21.54 36.31
CA LYS A 570 32.69 -22.12 35.13
C LYS A 570 31.50 -21.26 34.77
N TRP A 571 31.35 -20.92 33.49
CA TRP A 571 30.26 -20.06 33.06
C TRP A 571 29.33 -20.74 32.04
N LYS A 572 28.09 -20.25 32.00
CA LYS A 572 27.12 -20.52 30.94
C LYS A 572 26.43 -19.22 30.55
N PHE A 573 26.19 -19.05 29.26
CA PHE A 573 25.48 -17.90 28.73
C PHE A 573 24.13 -18.32 28.16
N ASP A 574 23.08 -17.63 28.58
CA ASP A 574 21.76 -17.69 27.99
C ASP A 574 21.63 -16.59 26.94
N LYS A 575 21.32 -17.00 25.70
CA LYS A 575 21.07 -16.03 24.65
C LYS A 575 19.75 -15.30 24.87
N GLU A 576 18.69 -15.99 25.30
CA GLU A 576 17.33 -15.41 25.38
C GLU A 576 17.27 -14.23 26.36
N HIS A 577 17.79 -14.43 27.57
CA HIS A 577 17.84 -13.39 28.61
C HIS A 577 19.08 -12.50 28.53
N ARG A 578 20.02 -12.77 27.61
CA ARG A 578 21.39 -12.22 27.64
C ARG A 578 21.98 -12.36 29.06
N PHE A 579 21.88 -13.58 29.61
CA PHE A 579 22.18 -13.87 31.02
C PHE A 579 23.46 -14.69 31.16
N LEU A 580 24.37 -14.23 32.02
CA LEU A 580 25.62 -14.93 32.31
C LEU A 580 25.61 -15.54 33.70
N PHE A 581 25.59 -16.87 33.79
CA PHE A 581 25.75 -17.57 35.05
C PHE A 581 27.21 -17.98 35.26
N VAL A 582 27.80 -17.65 36.41
CA VAL A 582 29.17 -18.04 36.77
C VAL A 582 29.17 -18.80 38.10
N ASP A 583 29.62 -20.05 38.06
CA ASP A 583 29.86 -20.90 39.23
C ASP A 583 31.29 -20.67 39.77
N LYS A 584 31.36 -20.12 40.99
CA LYS A 584 32.59 -19.92 41.76
C LYS A 584 32.59 -20.69 43.09
N VAL A 585 31.77 -21.74 43.22
CA VAL A 585 31.77 -22.54 44.44
C VAL A 585 33.06 -23.37 44.53
N PHE A 586 33.80 -23.21 45.63
CA PHE A 586 35.01 -23.97 45.92
C PHE A 586 34.81 -24.93 47.11
N GLY A 587 35.57 -26.02 47.17
CA GLY A 587 35.64 -26.88 48.36
C GLY A 587 34.40 -27.75 48.66
N GLY A 588 33.41 -27.81 47.78
CA GLY A 588 32.22 -28.67 47.96
C GLY A 588 31.13 -28.08 48.85
N ALA A 589 31.13 -26.76 49.09
CA ALA A 589 30.10 -26.07 49.88
C ALA A 589 28.66 -26.27 49.34
N ILE A 590 28.53 -26.51 48.02
CA ILE A 590 27.31 -26.98 47.38
C ILE A 590 27.68 -28.19 46.47
N PRO A 591 26.99 -29.33 46.59
CA PRO A 591 27.11 -30.45 45.65
C PRO A 591 26.82 -30.04 44.21
N LYS A 592 27.60 -30.56 43.25
CA LYS A 592 27.49 -30.19 41.82
C LYS A 592 26.09 -30.42 41.22
N GLU A 593 25.36 -31.40 41.74
CA GLU A 593 23.98 -31.72 41.36
C GLU A 593 22.98 -30.58 41.66
N TYR A 594 23.28 -29.70 42.63
CA TYR A 594 22.39 -28.58 43.00
C TYR A 594 22.70 -27.26 42.30
N ILE A 595 23.82 -27.17 41.57
CA ILE A 595 24.21 -25.95 40.84
C ILE A 595 23.25 -25.68 39.67
N ALA A 596 22.89 -26.71 38.90
CA ALA A 596 21.94 -26.57 37.79
C ALA A 596 20.51 -26.20 38.27
N PRO A 597 19.97 -26.77 39.37
CA PRO A 597 18.75 -26.29 40.00
C PRO A 597 18.79 -24.82 40.43
N ILE A 598 19.90 -24.34 41.02
CA ILE A 598 20.06 -22.90 41.37
C ILE A 598 19.95 -22.04 40.10
N GLU A 599 20.72 -22.39 39.06
CA GLU A 599 20.69 -21.69 37.76
C GLU A 599 19.26 -21.67 37.18
N ALA A 600 18.55 -22.80 37.20
CA ALA A 600 17.17 -22.89 36.73
C ALA A 600 16.21 -22.01 37.54
N GLY A 601 16.41 -21.91 38.85
CA GLY A 601 15.63 -21.03 39.72
C GLY A 601 15.88 -19.54 39.48
N ILE A 602 17.12 -19.20 39.11
CA ILE A 602 17.49 -17.85 38.68
C ILE A 602 16.81 -17.52 37.34
N ARG A 603 16.90 -18.42 36.34
CA ARG A 603 16.27 -18.22 35.03
C ARG A 603 14.75 -18.02 35.15
N GLU A 604 14.07 -18.87 35.91
CA GLU A 604 12.62 -18.71 36.17
C GLU A 604 12.31 -17.39 36.91
N ALA A 605 13.23 -16.91 37.75
CA ALA A 605 13.08 -15.60 38.38
C ALA A 605 13.32 -14.42 37.43
N MET A 606 14.03 -14.63 36.32
CA MET A 606 14.25 -13.61 35.29
C MET A 606 13.02 -13.41 34.42
N ASP A 607 12.19 -14.44 34.21
CA ASP A 607 10.94 -14.32 33.45
C ASP A 607 9.99 -13.25 34.02
N SER A 608 10.03 -13.03 35.34
CA SER A 608 9.24 -12.00 36.02
C SER A 608 10.11 -11.16 36.95
N GLY A 609 10.52 -10.01 36.43
CA GLY A 609 11.36 -9.03 37.10
C GLY A 609 10.77 -8.47 38.39
N THR A 610 11.62 -7.78 39.15
CA THR A 610 11.31 -7.34 40.52
C THR A 610 10.63 -5.97 40.58
N LEU A 611 10.65 -5.21 39.49
CA LEU A 611 10.19 -3.83 39.46
C LEU A 611 8.71 -3.75 39.03
N ALA A 612 8.41 -4.19 37.81
CA ALA A 612 7.09 -4.18 37.18
C ALA A 612 6.66 -5.56 36.66
N GLY A 613 7.50 -6.60 36.83
CA GLY A 613 7.18 -7.98 36.44
C GLY A 613 7.53 -8.28 34.98
N PHE A 614 8.27 -7.41 34.29
CA PHE A 614 8.77 -7.69 32.94
C PHE A 614 10.02 -8.57 33.00
N MET A 615 10.29 -9.28 31.90
CA MET A 615 11.47 -10.14 31.80
C MET A 615 12.76 -9.35 32.04
N MET A 616 13.61 -9.87 32.93
CA MET A 616 14.94 -9.30 33.18
C MET A 616 15.94 -9.74 32.12
N VAL A 617 16.78 -8.81 31.68
CA VAL A 617 17.85 -9.02 30.69
C VAL A 617 19.13 -8.29 31.11
N ASP A 618 20.25 -8.63 30.48
CA ASP A 618 21.55 -7.97 30.71
C ASP A 618 22.04 -8.09 32.16
N VAL A 619 21.94 -9.29 32.72
CA VAL A 619 22.38 -9.58 34.10
C VAL A 619 23.37 -10.73 34.09
N ALA A 620 24.40 -10.65 34.92
CA ALA A 620 25.22 -11.78 35.29
C ALA A 620 24.97 -12.17 36.75
N ALA A 621 24.83 -13.46 37.03
CA ALA A 621 24.74 -14.00 38.39
C ALA A 621 25.96 -14.87 38.69
N VAL A 622 26.68 -14.53 39.76
CA VAL A 622 27.84 -15.26 40.26
C VAL A 622 27.44 -16.02 41.51
N LEU A 623 27.50 -17.34 41.46
CA LEU A 623 27.31 -18.20 42.62
C LEU A 623 28.64 -18.29 43.39
N VAL A 624 28.70 -17.61 44.53
CA VAL A 624 29.96 -17.46 45.30
C VAL A 624 30.10 -18.48 46.42
N ASP A 625 29.01 -18.84 47.08
CA ASP A 625 29.03 -19.72 48.24
C ASP A 625 27.63 -20.29 48.54
N GLY A 626 27.52 -21.17 49.52
CA GLY A 626 26.25 -21.67 50.03
C GLY A 626 26.43 -22.74 51.08
N SER A 627 25.33 -23.40 51.44
CA SER A 627 25.39 -24.57 52.32
C SER A 627 24.28 -25.54 51.99
N TYR A 628 24.50 -26.82 52.34
CA TYR A 628 23.53 -27.89 52.16
C TYR A 628 23.44 -28.73 53.44
N HIS A 629 22.39 -29.55 53.53
CA HIS A 629 22.22 -30.54 54.58
C HIS A 629 22.07 -31.92 53.94
N ASP A 630 22.82 -32.92 54.40
CA ASP A 630 22.90 -34.24 53.74
C ASP A 630 21.55 -34.95 53.60
N VAL A 631 20.60 -34.66 54.49
CA VAL A 631 19.30 -35.36 54.55
C VAL A 631 18.13 -34.51 54.05
N ASP A 632 18.21 -33.18 54.23
CA ASP A 632 17.09 -32.26 53.98
C ASP A 632 17.27 -31.41 52.72
N SER A 633 18.44 -31.46 52.08
CA SER A 633 18.63 -30.78 50.81
C SER A 633 17.99 -31.52 49.65
N SER A 634 17.44 -30.74 48.72
CA SER A 634 16.82 -31.25 47.50
C SER A 634 16.98 -30.25 46.36
N GLU A 635 16.90 -30.73 45.12
CA GLU A 635 16.98 -29.89 43.92
C GLU A 635 15.94 -28.76 43.95
N MET A 636 14.70 -29.07 44.34
CA MET A 636 13.62 -28.08 44.44
C MET A 636 13.94 -27.00 45.48
N ALA A 637 14.50 -27.37 46.64
CA ALA A 637 14.86 -26.39 47.67
C ALA A 637 15.97 -25.44 47.20
N PHE A 638 16.96 -25.94 46.47
CA PHE A 638 18.03 -25.13 45.88
C PHE A 638 17.55 -24.28 44.69
N LYS A 639 16.59 -24.77 43.90
CA LYS A 639 15.91 -23.98 42.87
C LYS A 639 15.16 -22.78 43.47
N ILE A 640 14.37 -23.00 44.53
CA ILE A 640 13.66 -21.93 45.23
C ILE A 640 14.65 -20.96 45.90
N ALA A 641 15.72 -21.47 46.53
CA ALA A 641 16.77 -20.65 47.12
C ALA A 641 17.43 -19.75 46.06
N GLY A 642 17.81 -20.29 44.90
CA GLY A 642 18.35 -19.52 43.78
C GLY A 642 17.40 -18.40 43.32
N SER A 643 16.12 -18.71 43.15
CA SER A 643 15.08 -17.74 42.79
C SER A 643 14.95 -16.61 43.82
N MET A 644 14.91 -16.95 45.12
CA MET A 644 14.79 -15.97 46.20
C MET A 644 16.02 -15.07 46.30
N GLY A 645 17.22 -15.68 46.30
CA GLY A 645 18.48 -14.96 46.41
C GLY A 645 18.68 -14.00 45.24
N PHE A 646 18.32 -14.42 44.03
CA PHE A 646 18.42 -13.56 42.85
C PHE A 646 17.45 -12.39 42.89
N LYS A 647 16.16 -12.62 43.22
CA LYS A 647 15.16 -11.53 43.36
C LYS A 647 15.59 -10.50 44.41
N GLU A 648 16.12 -10.95 45.54
CA GLU A 648 16.60 -10.06 46.60
C GLU A 648 17.85 -9.27 46.17
N ALA A 649 18.80 -9.92 45.48
CA ALA A 649 19.98 -9.27 44.94
C ALA A 649 19.59 -8.20 43.91
N CYS A 650 18.73 -8.53 42.95
CA CYS A 650 18.23 -7.61 41.93
C CYS A 650 17.47 -6.42 42.54
N ALA A 651 16.64 -6.64 43.56
CA ALA A 651 15.95 -5.56 44.26
C ALA A 651 16.93 -4.56 44.92
N ARG A 652 18.07 -5.04 45.42
CA ARG A 652 19.17 -4.20 45.97
C ARG A 652 20.02 -3.55 44.89
N ALA A 653 20.02 -4.11 43.68
CA ALA A 653 20.86 -3.70 42.54
C ALA A 653 20.35 -2.47 41.77
N LYS A 654 19.35 -1.75 42.30
CA LYS A 654 18.67 -0.62 41.64
C LYS A 654 18.11 -1.05 40.27
N PRO A 655 17.04 -1.86 40.25
CA PRO A 655 16.45 -2.31 39.00
C PRO A 655 15.82 -1.15 38.23
N VAL A 656 15.84 -1.23 36.90
CA VAL A 656 15.33 -0.22 35.97
C VAL A 656 14.56 -0.86 34.82
N LEU A 657 13.67 -0.09 34.20
CA LEU A 657 12.99 -0.48 32.99
C LEU A 657 13.80 -0.13 31.76
N LEU A 658 13.78 -1.02 30.78
CA LEU A 658 14.29 -0.80 29.45
C LEU A 658 13.14 -0.74 28.45
N GLU A 659 13.25 0.15 27.47
CA GLU A 659 12.35 0.27 26.33
C GLU A 659 13.07 -0.13 25.03
N PRO A 660 12.35 -0.71 24.04
CA PRO A 660 12.94 -1.06 22.76
C PRO A 660 13.15 0.19 21.90
N ILE A 661 14.36 0.31 21.35
CA ILE A 661 14.78 1.35 20.43
C ILE A 661 14.78 0.79 19.01
N MET A 662 14.22 1.57 18.09
CA MET A 662 14.12 1.27 16.67
C MET A 662 15.16 2.06 15.90
N LYS A 663 15.89 1.40 15.01
CA LYS A 663 16.67 2.06 13.95
C LYS A 663 15.72 2.41 12.82
N VAL A 664 15.56 3.71 12.55
CA VAL A 664 14.62 4.25 11.58
C VAL A 664 15.37 4.99 10.48
N GLU A 665 15.02 4.70 9.23
CA GLU A 665 15.46 5.50 8.07
C GLU A 665 14.24 6.24 7.50
N VAL A 666 14.32 7.56 7.41
CA VAL A 666 13.24 8.42 6.90
C VAL A 666 13.69 9.08 5.61
N VAL A 667 12.97 8.86 4.52
CA VAL A 667 13.25 9.42 3.19
C VAL A 667 12.24 10.51 2.88
N VAL A 668 12.70 11.75 2.74
CA VAL A 668 11.84 12.92 2.53
C VAL A 668 12.45 13.92 1.55
N PRO A 669 11.64 14.61 0.73
CA PRO A 669 12.12 15.75 -0.06
C PRO A 669 12.73 16.85 0.82
N GLU A 670 13.69 17.59 0.27
CA GLU A 670 14.41 18.67 0.97
C GLU A 670 13.47 19.75 1.55
N GLU A 671 12.40 20.05 0.84
CA GLU A 671 11.41 21.07 1.25
C GLU A 671 10.72 20.78 2.59
N TYR A 672 10.64 19.51 3.01
CA TYR A 672 9.99 19.09 4.27
C TYR A 672 10.98 18.71 5.37
N LEU A 673 12.28 18.76 5.09
CA LEU A 673 13.34 18.27 5.98
C LEU A 673 13.24 18.89 7.37
N ALA A 674 13.08 20.22 7.46
CA ALA A 674 12.99 20.93 8.74
C ALA A 674 11.78 20.48 9.59
N ALA A 675 10.62 20.26 8.96
CA ALA A 675 9.42 19.82 9.65
C ALA A 675 9.57 18.40 10.21
N VAL A 676 10.22 17.52 9.45
CA VAL A 676 10.47 16.11 9.81
C VAL A 676 11.49 16.02 10.94
N PHE A 677 12.57 16.80 10.90
CA PHE A 677 13.52 16.89 12.01
C PHE A 677 12.87 17.38 13.32
N GLY A 678 11.99 18.38 13.23
CA GLY A 678 11.24 18.85 14.39
C GLY A 678 10.37 17.77 15.02
N ASP A 679 9.68 16.96 14.21
CA ASP A 679 8.86 15.85 14.68
C ASP A 679 9.69 14.75 15.33
N LEU A 680 10.78 14.32 14.67
CA LEU A 680 11.68 13.30 15.21
C LEU A 680 12.27 13.72 16.56
N ASN A 681 12.71 14.97 16.69
CA ASN A 681 13.20 15.50 17.97
C ASN A 681 12.13 15.47 19.07
N SER A 682 10.87 15.76 18.73
CA SER A 682 9.76 15.69 19.71
C SER A 682 9.47 14.26 20.19
N ARG A 683 9.87 13.25 19.41
CA ARG A 683 9.71 11.80 19.69
C ARG A 683 10.91 11.18 20.39
N ARG A 684 11.80 11.99 20.98
CA ARG A 684 13.04 11.50 21.61
C ARG A 684 13.97 10.75 20.64
N ALA A 685 13.91 11.07 19.35
CA ALA A 685 14.80 10.48 18.36
C ALA A 685 16.24 10.97 18.57
N GLN A 686 17.20 10.06 18.48
CA GLN A 686 18.61 10.35 18.37
C GLN A 686 19.02 10.30 16.90
N ILE A 687 19.40 11.44 16.35
CA ILE A 687 19.82 11.56 14.94
C ILE A 687 21.25 11.01 14.79
N GLN A 688 21.41 10.00 13.94
CA GLN A 688 22.70 9.38 13.63
C GLN A 688 23.38 10.08 12.43
N GLY A 689 22.59 10.58 11.48
CA GLY A 689 23.09 11.33 10.35
C GLY A 689 22.02 11.59 9.29
N SER A 690 22.37 12.39 8.29
CA SER A 690 21.53 12.64 7.13
C SER A 690 22.36 12.68 5.85
N GLU A 691 21.85 12.06 4.79
CA GLU A 691 22.50 12.02 3.47
C GLU A 691 21.52 12.45 2.39
N THR A 692 21.99 13.22 1.42
CA THR A 692 21.18 13.61 0.26
C THR A 692 21.38 12.59 -0.86
N ARG A 693 20.27 12.01 -1.36
CA ARG A 693 20.24 11.02 -2.43
C ARG A 693 19.17 11.38 -3.47
N ALA A 694 19.60 11.67 -4.70
CA ALA A 694 18.72 11.90 -5.86
C ALA A 694 17.55 12.88 -5.60
N GLY A 695 17.85 14.05 -4.99
CA GLY A 695 16.84 15.08 -4.69
C GLY A 695 15.95 14.80 -3.48
N SER A 696 16.16 13.68 -2.79
CA SER A 696 15.56 13.37 -1.48
C SER A 696 16.65 13.32 -0.41
N ASN A 697 16.28 13.48 0.84
CA ASN A 697 17.16 13.33 2.00
C ASN A 697 16.77 12.08 2.78
N VAL A 698 17.77 11.30 3.16
CA VAL A 698 17.64 10.12 4.01
C VAL A 698 18.16 10.50 5.39
N ILE A 699 17.29 10.43 6.39
CA ILE A 699 17.61 10.72 7.80
C ILE A 699 17.67 9.39 8.54
N ARG A 700 18.83 9.07 9.13
CA ARG A 700 19.02 7.89 9.98
C ARG A 700 18.88 8.30 11.43
N VAL A 701 17.96 7.68 12.16
CA VAL A 701 17.70 7.98 13.56
C VAL A 701 17.48 6.71 14.38
N GLN A 702 17.68 6.79 15.68
CA GLN A 702 17.23 5.80 16.66
C GLN A 702 16.08 6.40 17.46
N VAL A 703 14.94 5.72 17.55
CA VAL A 703 13.73 6.25 18.21
C VAL A 703 13.09 5.16 19.06
N PRO A 704 12.61 5.46 20.27
CA PRO A 704 11.85 4.50 21.05
C PRO A 704 10.59 4.03 20.31
N LEU A 705 10.32 2.72 20.29
CA LEU A 705 9.15 2.15 19.60
C LEU A 705 7.83 2.76 20.09
N ALA A 706 7.73 3.06 21.39
CA ALA A 706 6.56 3.67 22.01
C ALA A 706 6.19 5.03 21.37
N GLU A 707 7.19 5.76 20.86
CA GLU A 707 7.02 7.09 20.24
C GLU A 707 6.76 6.98 18.73
N MET A 708 6.88 5.79 18.14
CA MET A 708 6.70 5.56 16.70
C MET A 708 5.26 5.19 16.32
N PHE A 709 4.39 4.95 17.31
CA PHE A 709 2.98 4.72 17.04
C PHE A 709 2.33 5.95 16.38
N GLY A 710 1.70 5.74 15.21
CA GLY A 710 1.10 6.82 14.41
C GLY A 710 2.10 7.64 13.58
N TYR A 711 3.41 7.33 13.63
CA TYR A 711 4.43 8.13 12.92
C TYR A 711 4.19 8.21 11.41
N ALA A 712 3.70 7.14 10.78
CA ALA A 712 3.35 7.14 9.37
C ALA A 712 2.31 8.23 9.01
N THR A 713 1.28 8.42 9.86
CA THR A 713 0.24 9.44 9.68
C THR A 713 0.83 10.84 9.83
N ASP A 714 1.62 11.07 10.88
CA ASP A 714 2.24 12.37 11.16
C ASP A 714 3.27 12.75 10.08
N LEU A 715 4.10 11.79 9.65
CA LEU A 715 5.06 11.98 8.57
C LEU A 715 4.35 12.36 7.27
N ARG A 716 3.27 11.66 6.91
CA ARG A 716 2.48 11.98 5.70
C ARG A 716 1.88 13.36 5.76
N SER A 717 1.26 13.73 6.89
CA SER A 717 0.68 15.07 7.07
C SER A 717 1.73 16.17 6.86
N ARG A 718 2.92 16.00 7.46
CA ARG A 718 4.01 16.98 7.38
C ARG A 718 4.69 17.06 6.02
N THR A 719 4.66 15.97 5.25
CA THR A 719 5.34 15.85 3.95
C THR A 719 4.38 15.86 2.76
N GLN A 720 3.09 16.15 3.01
CA GLN A 720 2.02 16.05 2.00
C GLN A 720 2.00 14.68 1.29
N GLY A 721 2.34 13.61 2.02
CA GLY A 721 2.39 12.23 1.53
C GLY A 721 3.64 11.87 0.74
N ARG A 722 4.67 12.74 0.67
CA ARG A 722 5.92 12.47 -0.07
C ARG A 722 7.01 11.80 0.77
N GLY A 723 6.85 11.73 2.08
CA GLY A 723 7.78 11.06 2.98
C GLY A 723 7.50 9.57 3.15
N ASN A 724 8.56 8.77 3.29
CA ASN A 724 8.49 7.35 3.64
C ASN A 724 9.49 7.03 4.77
N PHE A 725 9.27 5.92 5.48
CA PHE A 725 10.24 5.44 6.48
C PHE A 725 10.25 3.92 6.56
N THR A 726 11.37 3.38 7.01
CA THR A 726 11.53 1.98 7.41
C THR A 726 12.06 1.91 8.83
N MET A 727 11.69 0.89 9.60
CA MET A 727 12.16 0.71 10.96
C MET A 727 12.50 -0.75 11.27
N HIS A 728 13.57 -0.95 12.03
CA HIS A 728 14.00 -2.26 12.54
C HIS A 728 14.35 -2.15 14.02
N PHE A 729 14.18 -3.23 14.77
CA PHE A 729 14.66 -3.27 16.16
C PHE A 729 16.18 -3.07 16.17
N SER A 730 16.67 -2.27 17.12
CA SER A 730 18.10 -2.00 17.32
C SER A 730 18.55 -2.60 18.64
N HIS A 731 18.08 -2.07 19.76
CA HIS A 731 18.48 -2.54 21.09
C HIS A 731 17.46 -2.10 22.16
N TYR A 732 17.68 -2.51 23.39
CA TYR A 732 16.96 -2.01 24.56
C TYR A 732 17.75 -0.91 25.26
N ALA A 733 17.12 0.23 25.52
CA ALA A 733 17.73 1.36 26.24
C ALA A 733 16.95 1.69 27.51
N GLU A 734 17.60 2.36 28.45
CA GLU A 734 16.97 2.72 29.72
C GLU A 734 15.82 3.71 29.53
N LEU A 735 14.65 3.37 30.08
CA LEU A 735 13.47 4.21 30.02
C LEU A 735 13.63 5.43 30.95
N PRO A 736 13.30 6.66 30.49
CA PRO A 736 13.34 7.85 31.33
C PRO A 736 12.53 7.69 32.64
N ALA A 737 13.08 8.21 33.74
CA ALA A 737 12.56 7.96 35.08
C ALA A 737 11.08 8.34 35.27
N ASN A 738 10.64 9.44 34.68
CA ASN A 738 9.25 9.89 34.72
C ASN A 738 8.27 8.89 34.06
N LEU A 739 8.65 8.32 32.92
CA LEU A 739 7.86 7.31 32.22
C LEU A 739 7.91 5.97 32.96
N ALA A 740 9.08 5.60 33.49
CA ALA A 740 9.25 4.38 34.25
C ALA A 740 8.35 4.33 35.50
N GLU A 741 8.24 5.44 36.24
CA GLU A 741 7.34 5.52 37.39
C GLU A 741 5.87 5.27 37.04
N GLU A 742 5.41 5.76 35.88
CA GLU A 742 4.03 5.55 35.43
C GLU A 742 3.76 4.08 35.11
N ILE A 743 4.68 3.42 34.41
CA ILE A 743 4.55 2.00 34.05
C ILE A 743 4.58 1.13 35.31
N VAL A 744 5.49 1.41 36.24
CA VAL A 744 5.57 0.67 37.52
C VAL A 744 4.29 0.83 38.34
N LYS A 745 3.69 2.04 38.36
CA LYS A 745 2.40 2.27 39.04
C LYS A 745 1.28 1.43 38.42
N LYS A 746 1.17 1.42 37.09
CA LYS A 746 0.16 0.62 36.37
C LYS A 746 0.34 -0.89 36.63
N ALA A 747 1.57 -1.39 36.55
CA ALA A 747 1.88 -2.80 36.76
C ALA A 747 1.55 -3.28 38.20
N ARG A 748 1.69 -2.39 39.20
CA ARG A 748 1.38 -2.69 40.61
C ARG A 748 -0.09 -2.46 40.98
N GLY A 749 -0.97 -2.25 40.01
CA GLY A 749 -2.41 -2.07 40.23
C GLY A 749 -2.83 -0.70 40.77
N GLY A 750 -1.96 0.31 40.64
CA GLY A 750 -2.33 1.71 40.89
C GLY A 750 -3.24 2.23 39.77
N LYS A 751 -4.38 2.81 40.15
CA LYS A 751 -5.26 3.54 39.23
C LYS A 751 -4.58 4.79 38.67
#